data_AF-A0A3B9NNR0-F1
#
_entry.id   AF-A0A3B9NNR0-F1
#
_cell.length_a   1.000
_cell.length_b   1.000
_cell.length_c   1.000
_cell.angle_alpha   90.00
_cell.angle_beta   90.00
_cell.angle_gamma   90.00
#
_symmetry.space_group_name_H-M   'P 1'
#
loop_
_entity.id
_entity.type
_entity.pdbx_description
1 polymer ?
#
loop_
_entity_poly.entity_id
_entity_poly.type
_entity_poly.pdbx_seq_one_letter_code
_entity_poly.pdbx_strand_id
1 'polypeptide(L)'
;MIFPTSVYNEAIPNSGAEEEAARLLEEKGYDAEYVAEKDKDVDLNSDNPVIDELRGLSDNERALWIDASRELYSLFVRPQERRKTGNPRADMAQARFYKEDDFGGDLTMPPQLNDDEIGQWGVEFMGRYNYRPETQLSFFDEVENMTERQQAAFFSLLQGYDKLPDGTWSGTKRMLGNLATSPSTYLSLGTLGTGFLARLAFKSAGKAGVMNYIRSLIPTAIATGVESGGYASLDDAMRQQAEIAAEQQKEFDLSRNLVATGVGTVAGAGLGMGLPAAVQGGVKLAKGANNALDAAVDRMGGGQVLSSGVGPVDTPGIASIRQKQIPPSKPAPTVEELQAARGDTRKGADIVGDRLDIIVPETERVIGGTYVAGRPDGSDWSTLTPAELAVRGPGFPGTDETLERIWQETLSESSAAAKEAVERTGANWSAFKAADWDDALKLPLRSQLWYELSGEKFIQNLPGLNQQEHMMFLDLIGATSARAKPGENLERALAVLSQRLRGVPVDVDVTIQSTVSDALRRGGTEVSSDLANKTGMFSDTLALTAGLPVRYPISVNDVWVGRAFGIEDAEMSANQSLHEVFGKYMNKVRDVSNGGIGDNSGHYPHQSWHLQARQWVQLRAADDGIDTSKGAEIEGSDYAGEWGGVVKKLEDAGISVPGGIITRDILLDPRLADSLRKTTPAFRQAPKATVEFGTLLTPNGKRGADLFEAARQSGDGSTQKEYLKLLTTTMYKSGRGKPTLWEKTVRLSTGGSDKVTRIYSPTAEDPFAISGTFEGAAAPNIRVPLKDMAPDQIAYFNAMAGQGLKQKAMAAAQVRRTVPGEALKDGEVETSSIRFDWDGAVPEELIIGISRALGDGFEISAMRYPDGVVVDVNPRFGDAGPEGPDVDAIDAAIEFLIKSHNVKNVKEFPSAFKSEYGKNYVEDAGDGEEYRRIIEETLKGWEDGAATKIVELTGGGISEATAVKFLRGESKLDVSTADLKEGIKISSVRGRAETIRKTLQRRLSDHDDAVKSWEAIGGNLDAKMGEAIPKWERRATKLATKQNPPTQAVEE
;
A
#
# COMPACT_ATOMS: atom_id res chain seq x y z
N MET A 1 -8.78 -61.41 -31.92
CA MET A 1 -7.78 -61.06 -32.96
C MET A 1 -6.62 -60.41 -32.22
N ILE A 2 -5.38 -60.80 -32.54
CA ILE A 2 -4.19 -60.71 -31.67
C ILE A 2 -3.29 -59.50 -32.03
N PHE A 3 -2.69 -58.85 -31.01
CA PHE A 3 -1.51 -57.94 -30.93
C PHE A 3 -1.60 -56.48 -31.49
N PRO A 4 -0.76 -55.52 -31.02
CA PRO A 4 -0.02 -55.41 -29.73
C PRO A 4 0.04 -54.00 -29.08
N THR A 5 0.31 -54.02 -27.77
CA THR A 5 0.96 -52.98 -26.95
C THR A 5 2.46 -52.88 -27.24
N SER A 6 2.95 -51.70 -27.68
CA SER A 6 4.29 -51.12 -27.36
C SER A 6 4.64 -50.00 -28.34
N VAL A 7 4.55 -48.72 -27.93
CA VAL A 7 5.51 -47.64 -28.24
C VAL A 7 5.17 -46.49 -27.28
N TYR A 8 6.00 -46.27 -26.26
CA TYR A 8 6.37 -44.97 -25.66
C TYR A 8 7.36 -45.28 -24.53
N ASN A 9 8.39 -46.06 -24.88
CA ASN A 9 9.64 -46.19 -24.15
C ASN A 9 10.68 -45.65 -25.14
N GLU A 10 10.75 -44.33 -25.26
CA GLU A 10 11.87 -43.63 -25.86
C GLU A 10 12.00 -42.30 -25.12
N ALA A 11 13.09 -42.16 -24.36
CA ALA A 11 13.51 -40.89 -23.81
C ALA A 11 13.66 -39.92 -25.00
N ILE A 12 12.97 -38.78 -24.93
CA ILE A 12 13.20 -37.70 -25.89
C ILE A 12 14.63 -37.21 -25.67
N PRO A 13 15.52 -37.23 -26.68
CA PRO A 13 16.90 -36.79 -26.52
C PRO A 13 16.96 -35.30 -26.17
N ASN A 14 17.95 -34.94 -25.36
CA ASN A 14 18.26 -33.56 -24.91
C ASN A 14 18.64 -32.57 -26.04
N SER A 15 18.44 -32.92 -27.32
CA SER A 15 18.99 -32.18 -28.46
C SER A 15 18.17 -30.97 -28.92
N GLY A 16 16.96 -30.76 -28.39
CA GLY A 16 16.10 -29.60 -28.77
C GLY A 16 16.23 -28.38 -27.87
N ALA A 17 16.77 -28.54 -26.65
CA ALA A 17 16.87 -27.47 -25.67
C ALA A 17 17.95 -26.44 -26.03
N GLU A 18 19.02 -26.90 -26.70
CA GLU A 18 20.12 -26.05 -27.18
C GLU A 18 19.67 -25.14 -28.32
N GLU A 19 18.93 -25.66 -29.31
CA GLU A 19 18.35 -24.86 -30.39
C GLU A 19 17.30 -23.85 -29.89
N GLU A 20 16.45 -24.24 -28.94
CA GLU A 20 15.42 -23.34 -28.42
C GLU A 20 16.01 -22.21 -27.57
N ALA A 21 17.08 -22.49 -26.81
CA ALA A 21 17.75 -21.47 -26.02
C ALA A 21 18.64 -20.53 -26.87
N ALA A 22 19.31 -21.06 -27.90
CA ALA A 22 20.01 -20.23 -28.89
C ALA A 22 19.03 -19.25 -29.57
N ARG A 23 17.85 -19.75 -29.98
CA ARG A 23 16.78 -18.91 -30.55
C ARG A 23 16.26 -17.84 -29.58
N LEU A 24 16.13 -18.17 -28.30
CA LEU A 24 15.68 -17.21 -27.26
C LEU A 24 16.75 -16.15 -26.96
N LEU A 25 18.04 -16.49 -27.05
CA LEU A 25 19.14 -15.54 -26.91
C LEU A 25 19.20 -14.59 -28.10
N GLU A 26 19.02 -15.10 -29.31
CA GLU A 26 18.94 -14.31 -30.54
C GLU A 26 17.71 -13.39 -30.56
N GLU A 27 16.53 -13.86 -30.14
CA GLU A 27 15.32 -13.01 -29.99
C GLU A 27 15.49 -11.88 -28.96
N LYS A 28 16.47 -12.01 -28.05
CA LYS A 28 16.83 -11.01 -27.06
C LYS A 28 18.02 -10.14 -27.46
N GLY A 29 18.54 -10.33 -28.69
CA GLY A 29 19.60 -9.52 -29.27
C GLY A 29 21.02 -9.93 -28.88
N TYR A 30 21.22 -11.14 -28.35
CA TYR A 30 22.53 -11.71 -28.04
C TYR A 30 23.00 -12.63 -29.17
N ASP A 31 24.31 -12.63 -29.43
CA ASP A 31 24.96 -13.52 -30.40
C ASP A 31 25.18 -14.90 -29.76
N ALA A 32 24.32 -15.87 -30.13
CA ALA A 32 24.34 -17.21 -29.56
C ALA A 32 25.63 -17.98 -29.91
N GLU A 33 26.25 -17.73 -31.08
CA GLU A 33 27.52 -18.33 -31.47
C GLU A 33 28.69 -17.74 -30.66
N TYR A 34 28.70 -16.43 -30.43
CA TYR A 34 29.69 -15.79 -29.56
C TYR A 34 29.64 -16.30 -28.11
N VAL A 35 28.43 -16.54 -27.60
CA VAL A 35 28.20 -17.08 -26.24
C VAL A 35 28.64 -18.55 -26.15
N ALA A 36 28.34 -19.36 -27.18
CA ALA A 36 28.77 -20.76 -27.24
C ALA A 36 30.30 -20.92 -27.45
N GLU A 37 30.94 -20.04 -28.22
CA GLU A 37 32.38 -20.10 -28.49
C GLU A 37 33.23 -19.69 -27.27
N LYS A 38 32.64 -18.97 -26.32
CA LYS A 38 33.30 -18.50 -25.09
C LYS A 38 33.13 -19.41 -23.87
N ASP A 39 32.29 -20.44 -23.94
CA ASP A 39 31.97 -21.34 -22.83
C ASP A 39 32.35 -22.78 -23.22
N LYS A 40 33.56 -23.22 -22.84
CA LYS A 40 33.99 -24.61 -23.07
C LYS A 40 33.53 -25.49 -21.91
N ASP A 41 32.90 -26.61 -22.25
CA ASP A 41 32.46 -27.65 -21.30
C ASP A 41 33.55 -28.05 -20.30
N VAL A 42 33.13 -28.23 -19.05
CA VAL A 42 33.96 -28.75 -17.95
C VAL A 42 34.26 -30.23 -18.20
N ASP A 43 35.54 -30.55 -18.36
CA ASP A 43 36.01 -31.93 -18.37
C ASP A 43 36.00 -32.49 -16.94
N LEU A 44 34.97 -33.27 -16.62
CA LEU A 44 34.80 -33.96 -15.33
C LEU A 44 35.90 -35.00 -15.05
N ASN A 45 36.82 -35.26 -15.99
CA ASN A 45 37.98 -36.12 -15.78
C ASN A 45 39.28 -35.35 -15.52
N SER A 46 39.24 -34.02 -15.37
CA SER A 46 40.45 -33.25 -15.04
C SER A 46 40.72 -33.30 -13.52
N ASP A 47 41.97 -33.51 -13.14
CA ASP A 47 42.41 -33.63 -11.73
C ASP A 47 42.27 -32.33 -10.91
N ASN A 48 41.81 -31.23 -11.51
CA ASN A 48 41.49 -29.97 -10.85
C ASN A 48 40.38 -29.23 -11.64
N PRO A 49 39.10 -29.55 -11.41
CA PRO A 49 38.01 -28.79 -12.02
C PRO A 49 37.96 -27.39 -11.43
N VAL A 50 38.18 -26.36 -12.25
CA VAL A 50 38.03 -24.96 -11.81
C VAL A 50 36.53 -24.65 -11.70
N ILE A 51 36.05 -24.33 -10.50
CA ILE A 51 34.66 -23.91 -10.26
C ILE A 51 34.41 -22.53 -10.87
N ASP A 52 33.79 -22.49 -12.04
CA ASP A 52 33.25 -21.26 -12.64
C ASP A 52 31.88 -20.85 -12.07
N GLU A 53 31.19 -21.74 -11.33
CA GLU A 53 29.78 -21.53 -10.90
C GLU A 53 29.58 -20.78 -9.56
N LEU A 54 30.62 -20.62 -8.74
CA LEU A 54 30.60 -19.78 -7.53
C LEU A 54 31.24 -18.39 -7.77
N ARG A 55 31.46 -18.01 -9.04
CA ARG A 55 31.96 -16.67 -9.41
C ARG A 55 30.91 -15.62 -9.02
N GLY A 56 31.14 -14.89 -7.94
CA GLY A 56 30.19 -13.91 -7.38
C GLY A 56 30.25 -13.84 -5.85
N LEU A 57 30.78 -14.89 -5.21
CA LEU A 57 31.10 -14.92 -3.78
C LEU A 57 32.58 -14.56 -3.55
N SER A 58 32.87 -13.77 -2.52
CA SER A 58 34.24 -13.58 -2.01
C SER A 58 34.81 -14.89 -1.44
N ASP A 59 36.13 -14.97 -1.23
CA ASP A 59 36.78 -16.19 -0.69
C ASP A 59 36.19 -16.62 0.66
N ASN A 60 35.83 -15.66 1.52
CA ASN A 60 35.18 -15.91 2.80
C ASN A 60 33.73 -16.40 2.65
N GLU A 61 32.99 -15.84 1.68
CA GLU A 61 31.62 -16.27 1.38
C GLU A 61 31.59 -17.64 0.72
N ARG A 62 32.59 -17.98 -0.10
CA ARG A 62 32.77 -19.31 -0.69
C ARG A 62 33.04 -20.36 0.41
N ALA A 63 33.89 -20.06 1.39
CA ALA A 63 34.10 -20.94 2.54
C ALA A 63 32.81 -21.13 3.36
N LEU A 64 32.08 -20.04 3.63
CA LEU A 64 30.79 -20.07 4.33
C LEU A 64 29.73 -20.90 3.57
N TRP A 65 29.70 -20.77 2.24
CA TRP A 65 28.83 -21.54 1.35
C TRP A 65 29.10 -23.04 1.46
N ILE A 66 30.37 -23.43 1.41
CA ILE A 66 30.83 -24.82 1.51
C ILE A 66 30.48 -25.41 2.87
N ASP A 67 30.73 -24.69 3.96
CA ASP A 67 30.44 -25.14 5.33
C ASP A 67 28.93 -25.27 5.58
N ALA A 68 28.13 -24.29 5.12
CA ALA A 68 26.67 -24.35 5.22
C ALA A 68 26.07 -25.49 4.38
N SER A 69 26.65 -25.75 3.20
CA SER A 69 26.30 -26.91 2.37
C SER A 69 26.63 -28.22 3.08
N ARG A 70 27.78 -28.29 3.77
CA ARG A 70 28.20 -29.46 4.54
C ARG A 70 27.28 -29.75 5.72
N GLU A 71 26.87 -28.71 6.45
CA GLU A 71 25.95 -28.82 7.58
C GLU A 71 24.59 -29.40 7.14
N LEU A 72 24.04 -28.92 6.03
CA LEU A 72 22.75 -29.39 5.51
C LEU A 72 22.83 -30.74 4.78
N TYR A 73 23.92 -31.01 4.08
CA TYR A 73 24.14 -32.32 3.44
C TYR A 73 24.01 -33.47 4.45
N SER A 74 24.50 -33.25 5.68
CA SER A 74 24.41 -34.23 6.77
C SER A 74 22.97 -34.55 7.21
N LEU A 75 22.02 -33.64 6.97
CA LEU A 75 20.60 -33.81 7.27
C LEU A 75 19.87 -34.51 6.14
N PHE A 76 20.15 -34.13 4.89
CA PHE A 76 19.39 -34.56 3.72
C PHE A 76 19.94 -35.82 3.02
N VAL A 77 21.15 -36.27 3.36
CA VAL A 77 21.83 -37.39 2.65
C VAL A 77 22.19 -38.57 3.56
N ARG A 78 21.79 -38.58 4.84
CA ARG A 78 21.97 -39.79 5.69
C ARG A 78 21.08 -40.95 5.22
N PRO A 79 21.58 -42.20 5.23
CA PRO A 79 20.73 -43.37 5.09
C PRO A 79 19.85 -43.48 6.33
N GLN A 80 18.59 -43.04 6.23
CA GLN A 80 17.57 -43.42 7.21
C GLN A 80 17.44 -44.95 7.16
N GLU A 81 17.89 -45.64 8.19
CA GLU A 81 17.63 -47.08 8.36
C GLU A 81 16.13 -47.33 8.19
N ARG A 82 15.78 -48.20 7.23
CA ARG A 82 14.39 -48.58 6.93
C ARG A 82 13.68 -49.07 8.19
N ARG A 83 12.92 -48.19 8.86
CA ARG A 83 11.89 -48.63 9.81
C ARG A 83 10.70 -49.15 9.00
N LYS A 84 10.66 -50.47 8.79
CA LYS A 84 9.45 -51.12 8.28
C LYS A 84 8.30 -50.81 9.22
N THR A 85 7.30 -50.08 8.74
CA THR A 85 6.12 -49.76 9.53
C THR A 85 5.14 -50.92 9.60
N GLY A 86 5.35 -51.96 8.77
CA GLY A 86 4.45 -53.10 8.64
C GLY A 86 3.20 -52.79 7.81
N ASN A 87 3.08 -51.56 7.29
CA ASN A 87 1.99 -51.13 6.43
C ASN A 87 2.45 -51.08 4.95
N PRO A 88 1.97 -51.99 4.08
CA PRO A 88 2.46 -52.11 2.70
C PRO A 88 2.26 -50.86 1.84
N ARG A 89 1.26 -50.03 2.13
CA ARG A 89 1.01 -48.78 1.38
C ARG A 89 1.92 -47.64 1.81
N ALA A 90 2.24 -47.55 3.10
CA ALA A 90 3.18 -46.55 3.61
C ALA A 90 4.62 -46.91 3.22
N ASP A 91 4.97 -48.20 3.32
CA ASP A 91 6.27 -48.71 2.91
C ASP A 91 6.46 -48.59 1.37
N MET A 92 5.40 -48.73 0.55
CA MET A 92 5.44 -48.45 -0.89
C MET A 92 5.49 -46.96 -1.25
N ALA A 93 4.86 -46.09 -0.45
CA ALA A 93 4.95 -44.65 -0.66
C ALA A 93 6.39 -44.16 -0.41
N GLN A 94 7.04 -44.63 0.66
CA GLN A 94 8.46 -44.37 0.90
C GLN A 94 9.37 -44.95 -0.19
N ALA A 95 9.08 -46.15 -0.70
CA ALA A 95 9.85 -46.76 -1.79
C ALA A 95 9.71 -46.02 -3.15
N ARG A 96 8.66 -45.21 -3.34
CA ARG A 96 8.51 -44.39 -4.56
C ARG A 96 9.33 -43.11 -4.56
N PHE A 97 9.81 -42.65 -3.41
CA PHE A 97 10.62 -41.43 -3.29
C PHE A 97 12.12 -41.65 -3.57
N TYR A 98 12.59 -42.89 -3.49
CA TYR A 98 13.97 -43.26 -3.82
C TYR A 98 13.96 -44.32 -4.91
N LYS A 99 13.90 -43.90 -6.17
CA LYS A 99 14.26 -44.77 -7.29
C LYS A 99 15.78 -44.75 -7.45
N GLU A 100 16.36 -45.95 -7.51
CA GLU A 100 17.80 -46.22 -7.69
C GLU A 100 18.38 -45.76 -9.05
N ASP A 101 17.59 -45.09 -9.90
CA ASP A 101 17.99 -44.77 -11.28
C ASP A 101 18.56 -43.35 -11.46
N ASP A 102 18.46 -42.45 -10.47
CA ASP A 102 19.00 -41.07 -10.58
C ASP A 102 20.49 -40.96 -10.20
N PHE A 103 21.09 -42.02 -9.66
CA PHE A 103 22.53 -42.13 -9.40
C PHE A 103 23.00 -43.48 -9.92
N GLY A 104 23.43 -43.52 -11.18
CA GLY A 104 23.85 -44.76 -11.83
C GLY A 104 24.92 -45.50 -11.03
N GLY A 105 24.68 -46.80 -10.78
CA GLY A 105 25.71 -47.81 -10.51
C GLY A 105 26.38 -47.76 -9.14
N ASP A 106 26.17 -48.85 -8.37
CA ASP A 106 26.89 -49.28 -7.16
C ASP A 106 26.97 -48.26 -6.00
N LEU A 107 26.14 -48.50 -4.98
CA LEU A 107 26.11 -47.74 -3.73
C LEU A 107 27.38 -48.00 -2.89
N THR A 108 28.45 -47.29 -3.25
CA THR A 108 29.44 -46.79 -2.29
C THR A 108 29.58 -45.29 -2.50
N MET A 109 28.64 -44.50 -1.96
CA MET A 109 28.82 -43.04 -1.90
C MET A 109 30.05 -42.73 -1.03
N PRO A 110 30.99 -41.87 -1.48
CA PRO A 110 32.18 -41.56 -0.71
C PRO A 110 31.77 -40.90 0.63
N PRO A 111 32.34 -41.30 1.78
CA PRO A 111 31.91 -40.81 3.09
C PRO A 111 32.18 -39.32 3.36
N GLN A 112 32.89 -38.62 2.47
CA GLN A 112 33.18 -37.19 2.59
C GLN A 112 33.27 -36.60 1.20
N LEU A 113 32.29 -35.77 0.81
CA LEU A 113 32.44 -34.88 -0.34
C LEU A 113 33.57 -33.89 -0.03
N ASN A 114 34.47 -33.70 -0.99
CA ASN A 114 35.46 -32.63 -0.92
C ASN A 114 34.77 -31.25 -0.98
N ASP A 115 35.52 -30.19 -0.72
CA ASP A 115 34.97 -28.83 -0.60
C ASP A 115 34.29 -28.34 -1.90
N ASP A 116 34.77 -28.79 -3.05
CA ASP A 116 34.20 -28.44 -4.34
C ASP A 116 32.89 -29.21 -4.60
N GLU A 117 32.87 -30.51 -4.29
CA GLU A 117 31.70 -31.37 -4.41
C GLU A 117 30.56 -30.95 -3.46
N ILE A 118 30.88 -30.57 -2.23
CA ILE A 118 29.88 -30.13 -1.25
C ILE A 118 29.36 -28.73 -1.59
N GLY A 119 30.22 -27.84 -2.10
CA GLY A 119 29.82 -26.53 -2.60
C GLY A 119 28.84 -26.66 -3.78
N GLN A 120 29.14 -27.56 -4.72
CA GLN A 120 28.27 -27.84 -5.86
C GLN A 120 26.93 -28.44 -5.43
N TRP A 121 26.94 -29.38 -4.49
CA TRP A 121 25.71 -29.92 -3.90
C TRP A 121 24.82 -28.81 -3.34
N GLY A 122 25.41 -27.81 -2.66
CA GLY A 122 24.68 -26.66 -2.14
C GLY A 122 24.00 -25.82 -3.23
N VAL A 123 24.67 -25.63 -4.36
CA VAL A 123 24.10 -24.91 -5.51
C VAL A 123 22.94 -25.68 -6.13
N GLU A 124 23.07 -26.99 -6.30
CA GLU A 124 21.98 -27.83 -6.82
C GLU A 124 20.80 -27.93 -5.87
N PHE A 125 21.08 -28.04 -4.57
CA PHE A 125 20.09 -28.06 -3.51
C PHE A 125 19.27 -26.76 -3.48
N MET A 126 19.93 -25.61 -3.50
CA MET A 126 19.25 -24.31 -3.55
C MET A 126 18.57 -24.04 -4.90
N GLY A 127 19.10 -24.59 -5.99
CA GLY A 127 18.44 -24.58 -7.29
C GLY A 127 17.12 -25.36 -7.28
N ARG A 128 17.10 -26.57 -6.71
CA ARG A 128 15.86 -27.35 -6.52
C ARG A 128 14.86 -26.61 -5.65
N TYR A 129 15.33 -26.04 -4.54
CA TYR A 129 14.50 -25.25 -3.63
C TYR A 129 13.88 -24.03 -4.32
N ASN A 130 14.65 -23.27 -5.10
CA ASN A 130 14.15 -22.03 -5.73
C ASN A 130 13.25 -22.27 -6.95
N TYR A 131 13.37 -23.41 -7.64
CA TYR A 131 12.67 -23.66 -8.91
C TYR A 131 11.59 -24.76 -8.85
N ARG A 132 11.35 -25.39 -7.69
CA ARG A 132 10.28 -26.38 -7.47
C ARG A 132 9.37 -25.98 -6.30
N PRO A 133 8.15 -25.47 -6.56
CA PRO A 133 7.19 -25.08 -5.53
C PRO A 133 6.80 -26.23 -4.59
N GLU A 134 6.80 -27.47 -5.07
CA GLU A 134 6.47 -28.65 -4.28
C GLU A 134 7.58 -28.96 -3.27
N THR A 135 8.84 -28.73 -3.65
CA THR A 135 10.00 -28.84 -2.77
C THR A 135 9.97 -27.73 -1.71
N GLN A 136 9.56 -26.51 -2.04
CA GLN A 136 9.43 -25.43 -1.04
C GLN A 136 8.43 -25.78 0.06
N LEU A 137 7.28 -26.38 -0.30
CA LEU A 137 6.24 -26.77 0.64
C LEU A 137 6.66 -27.90 1.58
N SER A 138 7.36 -28.93 1.08
CA SER A 138 7.87 -30.02 1.94
C SER A 138 8.97 -29.56 2.91
N PHE A 139 9.71 -28.51 2.54
CA PHE A 139 10.78 -27.98 3.38
C PHE A 139 10.28 -27.18 4.59
N PHE A 140 9.07 -26.62 4.54
CA PHE A 140 8.47 -25.92 5.68
C PHE A 140 8.26 -26.84 6.89
N ASP A 141 7.86 -28.10 6.66
CA ASP A 141 7.65 -29.09 7.72
C ASP A 141 8.99 -29.60 8.34
N GLU A 142 10.09 -29.55 7.58
CA GLU A 142 11.41 -29.99 8.05
C GLU A 142 12.16 -28.89 8.83
N VAL A 143 11.94 -27.61 8.52
CA VAL A 143 12.61 -26.46 9.17
C VAL A 143 12.32 -26.38 10.68
N GLU A 144 11.11 -26.74 11.12
CA GLU A 144 10.75 -26.79 12.54
C GLU A 144 11.52 -27.87 13.32
N ASN A 145 12.04 -28.89 12.61
CA ASN A 145 12.77 -30.01 13.18
C ASN A 145 14.29 -29.87 13.04
N MET A 146 14.78 -28.80 12.41
CA MET A 146 16.20 -28.50 12.28
C MET A 146 16.79 -27.95 13.59
N THR A 147 18.07 -28.26 13.84
CA THR A 147 18.81 -27.56 14.90
C THR A 147 19.04 -26.08 14.53
N GLU A 148 19.25 -25.22 15.52
CA GLU A 148 19.54 -23.79 15.30
C GLU A 148 20.72 -23.57 14.33
N ARG A 149 21.74 -24.46 14.38
CA ARG A 149 22.89 -24.44 13.47
C ARG A 149 22.50 -24.78 12.03
N GLN A 150 21.60 -25.72 11.82
CA GLN A 150 21.09 -26.09 10.49
C GLN A 150 20.15 -25.04 9.91
N GLN A 151 19.32 -24.41 10.75
CA GLN A 151 18.49 -23.27 10.35
C GLN A 151 19.36 -22.08 9.91
N ALA A 152 20.43 -21.78 10.64
CA ALA A 152 21.41 -20.76 10.27
C ALA A 152 22.16 -21.10 8.97
N ALA A 153 22.59 -22.36 8.79
CA ALA A 153 23.21 -22.82 7.55
C ALA A 153 22.28 -22.67 6.34
N PHE A 154 21.00 -23.01 6.49
CA PHE A 154 20.00 -22.84 5.42
C PHE A 154 19.75 -21.36 5.10
N PHE A 155 19.68 -20.52 6.12
CA PHE A 155 19.60 -19.07 5.94
C PHE A 155 20.82 -18.51 5.19
N SER A 156 22.04 -18.99 5.49
CA SER A 156 23.25 -18.60 4.76
C SER A 156 23.25 -19.06 3.30
N LEU A 157 22.80 -20.28 2.99
CA LEU A 157 22.67 -20.73 1.59
C LEU A 157 21.60 -19.96 0.81
N LEU A 158 20.50 -19.56 1.46
CA LEU A 158 19.47 -18.72 0.84
C LEU A 158 20.02 -17.36 0.41
N GLN A 159 20.85 -16.74 1.25
CA GLN A 159 21.49 -15.45 0.95
C GLN A 159 22.60 -15.56 -0.09
N GLY A 160 23.46 -16.58 0.02
CA GLY A 160 24.56 -16.78 -0.91
C GLY A 160 24.10 -17.10 -2.34
N TYR A 161 22.96 -17.80 -2.49
CA TYR A 161 22.50 -18.25 -3.80
C TYR A 161 22.06 -17.08 -4.69
N ASP A 162 21.53 -16.00 -4.10
CA ASP A 162 21.11 -14.80 -4.84
C ASP A 162 22.29 -13.98 -5.36
N LYS A 163 23.50 -14.22 -4.84
CA LYS A 163 24.74 -13.56 -5.28
C LYS A 163 25.43 -14.33 -6.41
N LEU A 164 24.94 -15.51 -6.76
CA LEU A 164 25.44 -16.26 -7.91
C LEU A 164 24.91 -15.61 -9.21
N PRO A 165 25.72 -15.56 -10.28
CA PRO A 165 25.38 -14.82 -11.50
C PRO A 165 24.18 -15.46 -12.21
N ASP A 166 23.06 -14.75 -12.22
CA ASP A 166 21.87 -15.12 -13.00
C ASP A 166 22.15 -14.79 -14.49
N GLY A 167 22.27 -15.83 -15.34
CA GLY A 167 22.46 -15.67 -16.79
C GLY A 167 23.52 -16.55 -17.45
N THR A 168 24.19 -17.44 -16.72
CA THR A 168 25.13 -18.42 -17.31
C THR A 168 24.38 -19.60 -17.96
N TRP A 169 25.02 -20.31 -18.91
CA TRP A 169 24.42 -21.50 -19.54
C TRP A 169 24.13 -22.59 -18.50
N SER A 170 24.98 -22.76 -17.48
CA SER A 170 24.73 -23.66 -16.35
C SER A 170 23.59 -23.21 -15.44
N GLY A 171 23.43 -21.90 -15.18
CA GLY A 171 22.27 -21.34 -14.48
C GLY A 171 20.96 -21.58 -15.25
N THR A 172 20.98 -21.38 -16.57
CA THR A 172 19.83 -21.56 -17.47
C THR A 172 19.48 -23.05 -17.64
N LYS A 173 20.47 -23.94 -17.77
CA LYS A 173 20.31 -25.40 -17.84
C LYS A 173 19.75 -25.97 -16.53
N ARG A 174 20.15 -25.44 -15.37
CA ARG A 174 19.56 -25.81 -14.07
C ARG A 174 18.13 -25.32 -13.92
N MET A 175 17.84 -24.09 -14.35
CA MET A 175 16.48 -23.55 -14.35
C MET A 175 15.56 -24.39 -15.26
N LEU A 176 15.98 -24.65 -16.50
CA LEU A 176 15.22 -25.44 -17.47
C LEU A 176 15.12 -26.91 -17.08
N GLY A 177 16.17 -27.54 -16.56
CA GLY A 177 16.16 -28.94 -16.10
C GLY A 177 15.24 -29.16 -14.91
N ASN A 178 15.26 -28.27 -13.91
CA ASN A 178 14.37 -28.37 -12.75
C ASN A 178 12.93 -27.95 -13.07
N LEU A 179 12.71 -27.06 -14.04
CA LEU A 179 11.39 -26.77 -14.58
C LEU A 179 10.85 -27.95 -15.39
N ALA A 180 11.62 -28.50 -16.33
CA ALA A 180 11.18 -29.58 -17.23
C ALA A 180 10.86 -30.87 -16.48
N THR A 181 11.56 -31.20 -15.39
CA THR A 181 11.28 -32.39 -14.57
C THR A 181 10.17 -32.18 -13.54
N SER A 182 9.58 -30.98 -13.44
CA SER A 182 8.46 -30.72 -12.55
C SER A 182 7.12 -31.13 -13.19
N PRO A 183 6.30 -31.98 -12.53
CA PRO A 183 4.97 -32.35 -13.01
C PRO A 183 4.04 -31.14 -13.24
N SER A 184 4.26 -30.02 -12.54
CA SER A 184 3.50 -28.79 -12.69
C SER A 184 3.91 -27.96 -13.93
N THR A 185 5.00 -28.31 -14.61
CA THR A 185 5.45 -27.67 -15.86
C THR A 185 4.70 -28.19 -17.09
N TYR A 186 4.41 -29.49 -17.16
CA TYR A 186 3.71 -30.08 -18.32
C TYR A 186 2.23 -29.73 -18.43
N LEU A 187 1.60 -29.23 -17.35
CA LEU A 187 0.23 -28.69 -17.38
C LEU A 187 0.12 -27.29 -18.02
N SER A 188 1.24 -26.65 -18.37
CA SER A 188 1.31 -25.24 -18.81
C SER A 188 1.92 -24.95 -20.19
N LEU A 189 2.36 -25.96 -20.94
CA LEU A 189 3.01 -25.78 -22.25
C LEU A 189 2.10 -25.25 -23.38
N GLY A 190 0.84 -24.90 -23.08
CA GLY A 190 -0.10 -24.33 -24.05
C GLY A 190 -0.15 -22.79 -24.13
N THR A 191 0.58 -22.05 -23.30
CA THR A 191 0.50 -20.56 -23.27
C THR A 191 1.85 -19.89 -23.06
N LEU A 192 2.67 -19.84 -24.10
CA LEU A 192 3.91 -19.05 -24.11
C LEU A 192 3.58 -17.55 -24.25
N GLY A 193 3.83 -16.76 -23.20
CA GLY A 193 3.78 -15.29 -23.22
C GLY A 193 3.55 -14.61 -21.87
N THR A 194 2.73 -15.17 -20.98
CA THR A 194 2.37 -14.53 -19.67
C THR A 194 2.63 -15.40 -18.44
N GLY A 195 2.66 -16.73 -18.58
CA GLY A 195 2.92 -17.65 -17.45
C GLY A 195 4.37 -17.62 -16.91
N PHE A 196 5.34 -17.22 -17.74
CA PHE A 196 6.75 -17.12 -17.36
C PHE A 196 7.03 -15.93 -16.41
N LEU A 197 6.37 -14.78 -16.63
CA LEU A 197 6.50 -13.58 -15.79
C LEU A 197 5.81 -13.73 -14.41
N ALA A 198 4.72 -14.49 -14.32
CA ALA A 198 4.05 -14.77 -13.05
C ALA A 198 4.91 -15.66 -12.11
N ARG A 199 5.75 -16.54 -12.66
CA ARG A 199 6.69 -17.36 -11.87
C ARG A 199 7.88 -16.56 -11.34
N LEU A 200 8.37 -15.57 -12.09
CA LEU A 200 9.42 -14.65 -11.61
C LEU A 200 8.92 -13.75 -10.47
N ALA A 201 7.63 -13.37 -10.47
CA ALA A 201 7.01 -12.61 -9.38
C ALA A 201 6.74 -13.46 -8.11
N PHE A 202 6.58 -14.77 -8.24
CA PHE A 202 6.45 -15.70 -7.10
C PHE A 202 7.79 -15.88 -6.33
N LYS A 203 8.94 -15.74 -7.02
CA LYS A 203 10.30 -15.92 -6.48
C LYS A 203 10.65 -14.90 -5.38
N SER A 204 10.16 -13.65 -5.46
CA SER A 204 10.50 -12.60 -4.50
C SER A 204 9.58 -12.57 -3.26
N ALA A 205 8.27 -12.77 -3.44
CA ALA A 205 7.30 -12.67 -2.34
C ALA A 205 7.32 -13.88 -1.39
N GLY A 206 7.48 -15.12 -1.91
CA GLY A 206 7.58 -16.32 -1.08
C GLY A 206 8.89 -16.41 -0.30
N LYS A 207 10.00 -15.96 -0.90
CA LYS A 207 11.33 -16.04 -0.31
C LYS A 207 11.53 -15.06 0.86
N ALA A 208 11.01 -13.84 0.76
CA ALA A 208 11.02 -12.88 1.86
C ALA A 208 10.20 -13.38 3.07
N GLY A 209 9.07 -14.06 2.83
CA GLY A 209 8.26 -14.70 3.86
C GLY A 209 9.01 -15.81 4.59
N VAL A 210 9.71 -16.69 3.86
CA VAL A 210 10.56 -17.75 4.45
C VAL A 210 11.75 -17.16 5.21
N MET A 211 12.44 -16.16 4.65
CA MET A 211 13.58 -15.53 5.30
C MET A 211 13.18 -14.89 6.63
N ASN A 212 12.03 -14.21 6.69
CA ASN A 212 11.51 -13.63 7.93
C ASN A 212 11.04 -14.70 8.93
N TYR A 213 10.45 -15.79 8.45
CA TYR A 213 10.05 -16.92 9.30
C TYR A 213 11.28 -17.58 9.95
N ILE A 214 12.30 -17.95 9.16
CA ILE A 214 13.52 -18.58 9.68
C ILE A 214 14.31 -17.63 10.58
N ARG A 215 14.37 -16.34 10.23
CA ARG A 215 14.98 -15.29 11.10
C ARG A 215 14.28 -15.19 12.46
N SER A 216 12.97 -15.46 12.53
CA SER A 216 12.23 -15.45 13.79
C SER A 216 12.47 -16.67 14.68
N LEU A 217 12.95 -17.78 14.09
CA LEU A 217 13.26 -19.03 14.80
C LEU A 217 14.69 -19.08 15.34
N ILE A 218 15.59 -18.23 14.83
CA ILE A 218 17.00 -18.18 15.22
C ILE A 218 17.23 -17.03 16.24
N PRO A 219 17.90 -17.27 17.39
CA PRO A 219 18.23 -16.21 18.34
C PRO A 219 18.95 -15.01 17.69
N THR A 220 18.57 -13.78 18.06
CA THR A 220 19.04 -12.54 17.40
C THR A 220 20.57 -12.40 17.36
N ALA A 221 21.29 -12.84 18.41
CA ALA A 221 22.75 -12.81 18.44
C ALA A 221 23.40 -13.74 17.40
N ILE A 222 22.75 -14.87 17.09
CA ILE A 222 23.18 -15.84 16.08
C ILE A 222 22.89 -15.30 14.67
N ALA A 223 21.72 -14.69 14.47
CA ALA A 223 21.37 -14.02 13.22
C ALA A 223 22.35 -12.86 12.89
N THR A 224 22.70 -12.04 13.90
CA THR A 224 23.67 -10.95 13.75
C THR A 224 25.10 -11.45 13.51
N GLY A 225 25.51 -12.57 14.12
CA GLY A 225 26.82 -13.19 13.88
C GLY A 225 27.00 -13.65 12.42
N VAL A 226 25.96 -14.27 11.85
CA VAL A 226 25.92 -14.65 10.42
C VAL A 226 26.00 -13.41 9.51
N GLU A 227 25.35 -12.32 9.90
CA GLU A 227 25.39 -11.03 9.17
C GLU A 227 26.75 -10.30 9.31
N SER A 228 27.57 -10.60 10.34
CA SER A 228 28.80 -9.85 10.67
C SER A 228 30.15 -10.51 10.35
N GLY A 229 30.18 -11.79 9.93
CA GLY A 229 31.38 -12.39 9.33
C GLY A 229 31.81 -13.76 9.89
N GLY A 230 31.60 -14.81 9.09
CA GLY A 230 32.27 -16.13 9.16
C GLY A 230 31.84 -17.11 10.26
N TYR A 231 31.98 -18.43 10.01
CA TYR A 231 31.63 -19.50 10.97
C TYR A 231 32.37 -19.43 12.32
N ALA A 232 33.54 -18.77 12.37
CA ALA A 232 34.27 -18.55 13.63
C ALA A 232 33.52 -17.62 14.59
N SER A 233 32.80 -16.61 14.06
CA SER A 233 31.94 -15.74 14.88
C SER A 233 30.67 -16.48 15.33
N LEU A 234 30.16 -17.40 14.50
CA LEU A 234 29.01 -18.25 14.83
C LEU A 234 29.35 -19.29 15.91
N ASP A 235 30.49 -19.98 15.79
CA ASP A 235 30.95 -20.97 16.79
C ASP A 235 31.29 -20.30 18.13
N ASP A 236 31.94 -19.13 18.11
CA ASP A 236 32.19 -18.36 19.34
C ASP A 236 30.88 -17.79 19.92
N ALA A 237 29.93 -17.33 19.10
CA ALA A 237 28.62 -16.87 19.58
C ALA A 237 27.83 -17.99 20.27
N MET A 238 27.81 -19.20 19.70
CA MET A 238 27.16 -20.36 20.31
C MET A 238 27.87 -20.82 21.59
N ARG A 239 29.20 -20.75 21.65
CA ARG A 239 29.97 -21.06 22.88
C ARG A 239 29.69 -20.04 23.97
N GLN A 240 29.68 -18.75 23.65
CA GLN A 240 29.35 -17.70 24.61
C GLN A 240 27.91 -17.85 25.11
N GLN A 241 26.96 -18.22 24.24
CA GLN A 241 25.58 -18.51 24.65
C GLN A 241 25.50 -19.71 25.61
N ALA A 242 26.27 -20.78 25.35
CA ALA A 242 26.36 -21.93 26.25
C ALA A 242 27.06 -21.59 27.58
N GLU A 243 28.10 -20.74 27.56
CA GLU A 243 28.78 -20.23 28.75
C GLU A 243 27.87 -19.30 29.58
N ILE A 244 27.01 -18.51 28.93
CA ILE A 244 25.97 -17.70 29.57
C ILE A 244 24.90 -18.57 30.20
N ALA A 245 24.42 -19.58 29.47
CA ALA A 245 23.44 -20.54 29.99
C ALA A 245 24.00 -21.40 31.14
N ALA A 246 25.32 -21.62 31.18
CA ALA A 246 26.03 -22.31 32.25
C ALA A 246 26.50 -21.41 33.40
N GLU A 247 26.10 -20.13 33.43
CA GLU A 247 26.52 -19.10 34.40
C GLU A 247 28.05 -18.82 34.46
N GLN A 248 28.82 -19.27 33.47
CA GLN A 248 30.27 -19.05 33.37
C GLN A 248 30.62 -17.69 32.78
N GLN A 249 29.68 -17.09 32.04
CA GLN A 249 29.76 -15.73 31.49
C GLN A 249 28.43 -15.02 31.76
N LYS A 250 28.43 -13.71 32.05
CA LYS A 250 27.18 -13.00 32.42
C LYS A 250 26.46 -12.37 31.22
N GLU A 251 27.22 -11.96 30.22
CA GLU A 251 26.74 -11.22 29.05
C GLU A 251 27.60 -11.59 27.84
N PHE A 252 27.05 -11.44 26.65
CA PHE A 252 27.75 -11.72 25.40
C PHE A 252 28.90 -10.72 25.18
N ASP A 253 30.12 -11.22 25.02
CA ASP A 253 31.34 -10.47 24.77
C ASP A 253 31.56 -10.32 23.26
N LEU A 254 31.07 -9.20 22.75
CA LEU A 254 31.23 -8.81 21.35
C LEU A 254 32.71 -8.68 20.95
N SER A 255 33.59 -8.32 21.89
CA SER A 255 35.03 -8.12 21.62
C SER A 255 35.74 -9.45 21.43
N ARG A 256 35.37 -10.47 22.22
CA ARG A 256 35.82 -11.86 22.04
C ARG A 256 35.36 -12.44 20.71
N ASN A 257 34.10 -12.16 20.34
CA ASN A 257 33.56 -12.56 19.05
C ASN A 257 34.31 -11.89 17.88
N LEU A 258 34.66 -10.61 18.03
CA LEU A 258 35.46 -9.84 17.07
C LEU A 258 36.90 -10.36 16.94
N VAL A 259 37.50 -10.85 18.03
CA VAL A 259 38.86 -11.41 18.05
C VAL A 259 38.90 -12.83 17.45
N ALA A 260 37.86 -13.64 17.65
CA ALA A 260 37.72 -14.96 17.05
C ALA A 260 37.68 -14.90 15.51
N THR A 261 37.34 -13.74 14.93
CA THR A 261 37.30 -13.47 13.48
C THR A 261 38.67 -13.29 12.83
N GLY A 262 39.77 -13.17 13.61
CA GLY A 262 41.13 -13.01 13.08
C GLY A 262 41.43 -11.61 12.55
N VAL A 263 42.66 -11.13 12.78
CA VAL A 263 43.09 -9.74 12.53
C VAL A 263 43.01 -9.36 11.04
N GLY A 264 41.89 -8.76 10.65
CA GLY A 264 41.67 -8.22 9.29
C GLY A 264 40.58 -7.13 9.19
N THR A 265 39.82 -6.86 10.26
CA THR A 265 38.70 -5.91 10.26
C THR A 265 38.83 -4.93 11.42
N VAL A 266 39.60 -3.85 11.22
CA VAL A 266 39.50 -2.64 12.04
C VAL A 266 38.83 -1.56 11.20
N ALA A 267 37.49 -1.59 11.18
CA ALA A 267 36.63 -0.44 10.90
C ALA A 267 35.19 -0.81 11.28
N GLY A 268 34.78 -0.53 12.52
CA GLY A 268 33.37 -0.75 12.90
C GLY A 268 32.99 -0.62 14.38
N ALA A 269 33.94 -0.69 15.32
CA ALA A 269 33.60 -0.58 16.74
C ALA A 269 34.64 0.23 17.50
N GLY A 270 34.28 1.46 17.87
CA GLY A 270 35.08 2.27 18.77
C GLY A 270 34.51 3.67 18.96
N LEU A 271 33.95 3.90 20.16
CA LEU A 271 33.74 5.14 20.94
C LEU A 271 32.28 5.20 21.44
N GLY A 272 31.97 5.17 22.75
CA GLY A 272 32.83 5.26 23.92
C GLY A 272 32.09 4.88 25.21
N MET A 273 32.87 4.39 26.16
CA MET A 273 32.45 4.01 27.50
C MET A 273 32.12 5.22 28.39
N GLY A 274 31.08 5.06 29.21
CA GLY A 274 30.74 5.97 30.31
C GLY A 274 29.56 5.45 31.14
N LEU A 275 29.78 4.44 31.98
CA LEU A 275 28.89 4.07 33.10
C LEU A 275 29.08 5.07 34.26
N PRO A 276 28.04 5.41 35.05
CA PRO A 276 27.73 4.57 36.22
C PRO A 276 26.25 4.45 36.66
N ALA A 277 25.94 3.23 37.15
CA ALA A 277 25.14 2.86 38.32
C ALA A 277 23.59 2.99 38.32
N ALA A 278 22.89 1.85 38.08
CA ALA A 278 22.04 1.15 39.06
C ALA A 278 21.29 -0.03 38.39
N VAL A 279 21.90 -1.21 38.42
CA VAL A 279 21.27 -2.50 38.04
C VAL A 279 21.08 -3.30 39.32
N GLN A 280 19.83 -3.57 39.72
CA GLN A 280 19.45 -4.79 40.44
C GLN A 280 17.97 -5.12 40.18
N GLY A 281 17.70 -6.28 39.56
CA GLY A 281 16.42 -6.98 39.70
C GLY A 281 15.90 -7.65 38.42
N GLY A 282 16.43 -8.82 38.06
CA GLY A 282 15.95 -9.54 36.86
C GLY A 282 16.32 -11.02 36.70
N VAL A 283 16.48 -11.80 37.78
CA VAL A 283 16.69 -13.28 37.69
C VAL A 283 15.76 -14.06 38.63
N LYS A 284 14.52 -13.61 38.80
CA LYS A 284 13.48 -14.37 39.54
C LYS A 284 12.14 -14.53 38.79
N LEU A 285 12.14 -14.40 37.46
CA LEU A 285 10.91 -14.42 36.66
C LEU A 285 10.67 -15.72 35.87
N ALA A 286 11.66 -16.60 35.69
CA ALA A 286 11.49 -17.78 34.83
C ALA A 286 10.96 -19.06 35.54
N LYS A 287 10.76 -19.05 36.87
CA LYS A 287 10.19 -20.22 37.60
C LYS A 287 8.94 -19.92 38.44
N GLY A 288 8.42 -18.69 38.38
CA GLY A 288 7.17 -18.29 39.05
C GLY A 288 5.95 -18.15 38.13
N ALA A 289 6.13 -18.17 36.81
CA ALA A 289 5.09 -17.82 35.84
C ALA A 289 4.00 -18.91 35.66
N ASN A 290 4.32 -20.19 35.80
CA ASN A 290 3.32 -21.26 35.59
C ASN A 290 2.39 -21.47 36.79
N ASN A 291 2.83 -21.18 38.02
CA ASN A 291 1.98 -21.36 39.21
C ASN A 291 1.21 -20.07 39.60
N ALA A 292 1.50 -18.94 38.95
CA ALA A 292 0.76 -17.68 39.15
C ALA A 292 -0.38 -17.49 38.12
N LEU A 293 -0.33 -18.19 36.97
CA LEU A 293 -1.38 -18.16 35.96
C LEU A 293 -2.61 -18.96 36.40
N ASP A 294 -2.43 -20.16 36.96
CA ASP A 294 -3.54 -20.98 37.46
C ASP A 294 -4.23 -20.35 38.69
N ALA A 295 -3.48 -19.63 39.53
CA ALA A 295 -4.03 -18.91 40.68
C ALA A 295 -4.70 -17.56 40.32
N ALA A 296 -4.47 -17.05 39.10
CA ALA A 296 -5.12 -15.85 38.58
C ALA A 296 -6.42 -16.18 37.82
N VAL A 297 -6.51 -17.37 37.20
CA VAL A 297 -7.73 -17.87 36.52
C VAL A 297 -8.84 -18.17 37.54
N ASP A 298 -8.52 -18.72 38.72
CA ASP A 298 -9.51 -18.97 39.79
C ASP A 298 -9.97 -17.71 40.55
N ARG A 299 -9.32 -16.56 40.34
CA ARG A 299 -9.62 -15.28 41.01
C ARG A 299 -10.28 -14.22 40.12
N MET A 300 -10.49 -14.50 38.83
CA MET A 300 -11.11 -13.58 37.86
C MET A 300 -12.53 -14.03 37.47
N GLY A 301 -13.32 -14.51 38.44
CA GLY A 301 -14.77 -14.55 38.31
C GLY A 301 -15.37 -13.16 38.58
N GLY A 302 -15.63 -12.39 37.53
CA GLY A 302 -16.38 -11.13 37.61
C GLY A 302 -15.90 -10.10 36.59
N GLY A 303 -16.72 -9.85 35.57
CA GLY A 303 -16.38 -9.02 34.41
C GLY A 303 -15.88 -7.60 34.73
N GLN A 304 -14.76 -7.26 34.11
CA GLN A 304 -14.36 -5.90 33.76
C GLN A 304 -13.41 -5.97 32.56
N VAL A 305 -13.73 -5.19 31.53
CA VAL A 305 -13.02 -5.03 30.26
C VAL A 305 -11.53 -4.70 30.51
N LEU A 306 -10.62 -5.55 30.04
CA LEU A 306 -9.18 -5.31 30.10
C LEU A 306 -8.75 -4.42 28.92
N SER A 307 -8.66 -3.11 29.14
CA SER A 307 -7.80 -2.27 28.33
C SER A 307 -6.35 -2.55 28.72
N SER A 308 -5.64 -3.43 28.02
CA SER A 308 -4.19 -3.54 28.18
C SER A 308 -3.51 -2.40 27.43
N GLY A 309 -3.63 -1.20 27.99
CA GLY A 309 -2.67 -0.14 27.78
C GLY A 309 -1.35 -0.60 28.37
N VAL A 310 -0.43 -1.01 27.51
CA VAL A 310 0.99 -1.03 27.87
C VAL A 310 1.36 0.44 28.01
N GLY A 311 1.50 0.91 29.25
CA GLY A 311 2.03 2.25 29.53
C GLY A 311 3.39 2.42 28.86
N PRO A 312 3.76 3.65 28.45
CA PRO A 312 5.00 3.90 27.73
C PRO A 312 6.17 3.48 28.61
N VAL A 313 6.99 2.56 28.08
CA VAL A 313 8.40 2.50 28.44
C VAL A 313 8.98 3.88 28.12
N ASP A 314 9.82 4.45 28.99
CA ASP A 314 10.48 5.75 28.78
C ASP A 314 11.38 5.68 27.53
N THR A 315 10.78 5.80 26.34
CA THR A 315 11.48 5.97 25.08
C THR A 315 11.96 7.41 25.04
N PRO A 316 13.26 7.67 24.78
CA PRO A 316 13.76 9.04 24.69
C PRO A 316 12.92 9.85 23.69
N GLY A 317 12.46 11.04 24.10
CA GLY A 317 11.69 11.93 23.22
C GLY A 317 12.51 12.33 21.99
N ILE A 318 11.87 12.61 20.85
CA ILE A 318 12.54 12.87 19.57
C ILE A 318 13.66 13.93 19.64
N ALA A 319 13.52 14.94 20.50
CA ALA A 319 14.55 15.96 20.69
C ALA A 319 15.90 15.42 21.20
N SER A 320 15.89 14.30 21.93
CA SER A 320 17.08 13.71 22.54
C SER A 320 18.00 12.97 21.57
N ILE A 321 17.50 12.61 20.39
CA ILE A 321 18.27 11.91 19.35
C ILE A 321 18.80 12.86 18.26
N ARG A 322 18.57 14.18 18.40
CA ARG A 322 19.11 15.18 17.47
C ARG A 322 20.64 15.15 17.49
N GLN A 323 21.23 15.10 16.31
CA GLN A 323 22.67 15.19 16.10
C GLN A 323 23.01 16.50 15.38
N LYS A 324 24.06 17.17 15.83
CA LYS A 324 24.56 18.37 15.14
C LYS A 324 25.30 18.02 13.86
N GLN A 325 26.05 16.93 13.87
CA GLN A 325 26.79 16.45 12.71
C GLN A 325 26.25 15.06 12.40
N ILE A 326 25.74 14.89 11.18
CA ILE A 326 25.16 13.64 10.71
C ILE A 326 26.11 13.14 9.62
N PRO A 327 26.72 11.95 9.75
CA PRO A 327 27.55 11.36 8.70
C PRO A 327 26.69 10.69 7.61
N PRO A 328 27.24 10.43 6.41
CA PRO A 328 26.53 9.69 5.37
C PRO A 328 26.17 8.29 5.86
N SER A 329 24.97 7.81 5.50
CA SER A 329 24.49 6.50 5.97
C SER A 329 25.06 5.34 5.16
N LYS A 330 25.53 5.62 3.93
CA LYS A 330 26.14 4.65 3.02
C LYS A 330 27.54 5.09 2.60
N PRO A 331 28.47 4.14 2.36
CA PRO A 331 29.76 4.45 1.77
C PRO A 331 29.59 4.95 0.31
N ALA A 332 30.61 5.64 -0.20
CA ALA A 332 30.64 6.02 -1.61
C ALA A 332 30.73 4.77 -2.51
N PRO A 333 30.05 4.76 -3.67
CA PRO A 333 30.10 3.63 -4.60
C PRO A 333 31.47 3.50 -5.25
N THR A 334 31.83 2.26 -5.60
CA THR A 334 32.99 1.93 -6.41
C THR A 334 32.81 2.37 -7.86
N VAL A 335 33.92 2.43 -8.62
CA VAL A 335 33.87 2.79 -10.04
C VAL A 335 33.11 1.74 -10.84
N GLU A 336 33.27 0.48 -10.49
CA GLU A 336 32.61 -0.67 -11.10
C GLU A 336 31.10 -0.64 -10.87
N GLU A 337 30.65 -0.39 -9.64
CA GLU A 337 29.22 -0.23 -9.32
C GLU A 337 28.60 0.94 -10.08
N LEU A 338 29.32 2.07 -10.16
CA LEU A 338 28.86 3.25 -10.90
C LEU A 338 28.72 2.95 -12.40
N GLN A 339 29.67 2.23 -13.00
CA GLN A 339 29.60 1.83 -14.40
C GLN A 339 28.46 0.86 -14.67
N ALA A 340 28.26 -0.14 -13.80
CA ALA A 340 27.15 -1.09 -13.89
C ALA A 340 25.79 -0.38 -13.78
N ALA A 341 25.64 0.50 -12.79
CA ALA A 341 24.44 1.31 -12.61
C ALA A 341 24.15 2.21 -13.82
N ARG A 342 25.18 2.81 -14.43
CA ARG A 342 25.03 3.64 -15.64
C ARG A 342 24.55 2.84 -16.85
N GLY A 343 24.91 1.55 -16.93
CA GLY A 343 24.47 0.64 -17.98
C GLY A 343 23.06 0.06 -17.79
N ASP A 344 22.47 0.20 -16.60
CA ASP A 344 21.19 -0.45 -16.26
C ASP A 344 19.99 0.19 -17.00
N THR A 345 19.15 -0.67 -17.58
CA THR A 345 17.95 -0.31 -18.35
C THR A 345 16.64 -0.59 -17.61
N ARG A 346 16.71 -1.23 -16.44
CA ARG A 346 15.53 -1.62 -15.65
C ARG A 346 14.88 -0.40 -14.98
N LYS A 347 13.54 -0.40 -14.91
CA LYS A 347 12.71 0.76 -14.51
C LYS A 347 11.82 0.52 -13.29
N GLY A 348 11.93 -0.64 -12.63
CA GLY A 348 11.19 -0.95 -11.40
C GLY A 348 11.48 0.10 -10.32
N ALA A 349 10.47 0.49 -9.53
CA ALA A 349 10.62 1.54 -8.53
C ALA A 349 11.65 1.17 -7.43
N ASP A 350 11.65 -0.10 -7.05
CA ASP A 350 12.63 -0.75 -6.18
C ASP A 350 14.04 -0.69 -6.78
N ILE A 351 14.18 -1.12 -8.04
CA ILE A 351 15.47 -1.13 -8.76
C ILE A 351 16.04 0.29 -8.89
N VAL A 352 15.17 1.25 -9.21
CA VAL A 352 15.55 2.67 -9.29
C VAL A 352 15.97 3.19 -7.92
N GLY A 353 15.26 2.81 -6.85
CA GLY A 353 15.60 3.18 -5.48
C GLY A 353 17.02 2.76 -5.11
N ASP A 354 17.38 1.49 -5.37
CA ASP A 354 18.73 0.99 -5.12
C ASP A 354 19.78 1.68 -5.98
N ARG A 355 19.48 1.88 -7.27
CA ARG A 355 20.38 2.53 -8.22
C ARG A 355 20.63 4.01 -7.89
N LEU A 356 19.67 4.68 -7.27
CA LEU A 356 19.76 6.10 -6.95
C LEU A 356 20.91 6.42 -5.99
N ASP A 357 21.18 5.55 -5.02
CA ASP A 357 22.29 5.70 -4.08
C ASP A 357 23.67 5.48 -4.74
N ILE A 358 23.70 4.89 -5.93
CA ILE A 358 24.92 4.71 -6.73
C ILE A 358 25.10 5.87 -7.71
N ILE A 359 24.04 6.23 -8.46
CA ILE A 359 24.10 7.28 -9.50
C ILE A 359 24.21 8.69 -8.88
N VAL A 360 23.56 8.89 -7.74
CA VAL A 360 23.55 10.15 -6.97
C VAL A 360 23.98 9.81 -5.53
N PRO A 361 25.26 9.54 -5.27
CA PRO A 361 25.72 9.08 -3.96
C PRO A 361 25.50 10.12 -2.87
N GLU A 362 25.30 9.68 -1.63
CA GLU A 362 25.03 10.57 -0.48
C GLU A 362 26.06 11.69 -0.33
N THR A 363 27.34 11.38 -0.53
CA THR A 363 28.44 12.34 -0.47
C THR A 363 28.30 13.51 -1.45
N GLU A 364 27.55 13.35 -2.55
CA GLU A 364 27.25 14.41 -3.51
C GLU A 364 25.97 15.19 -3.16
N ARG A 365 25.07 14.61 -2.35
CA ARG A 365 23.74 15.18 -2.04
C ARG A 365 23.82 16.38 -1.09
N VAL A 366 24.83 16.41 -0.21
CA VAL A 366 25.06 17.52 0.72
C VAL A 366 26.40 18.21 0.43
N ILE A 367 26.43 19.53 0.60
CA ILE A 367 27.68 20.30 0.48
C ILE A 367 28.71 19.76 1.49
N GLY A 368 29.95 19.56 1.04
CA GLY A 368 31.06 19.16 1.90
C GLY A 368 31.03 17.69 2.35
N GLY A 369 30.08 16.88 1.87
CA GLY A 369 29.99 15.44 2.14
C GLY A 369 29.55 15.06 3.56
N THR A 370 29.34 16.02 4.46
CA THR A 370 28.80 15.79 5.80
C THR A 370 27.80 16.88 6.15
N TYR A 371 26.60 16.49 6.59
CA TYR A 371 25.57 17.45 6.94
C TYR A 371 25.73 17.94 8.39
N VAL A 372 25.59 19.25 8.58
CA VAL A 372 25.57 19.89 9.90
C VAL A 372 24.21 20.56 10.08
N ALA A 373 23.45 20.10 11.08
CA ALA A 373 22.13 20.63 11.39
C ALA A 373 22.23 21.96 12.15
N GLY A 374 21.31 22.88 11.84
CA GLY A 374 21.29 24.23 12.40
C GLY A 374 22.23 25.20 11.66
N ARG A 375 22.34 26.41 12.22
CA ARG A 375 23.19 27.49 11.70
C ARG A 375 24.68 27.19 11.91
N PRO A 376 25.59 27.85 11.16
CA PRO A 376 27.03 27.71 11.36
C PRO A 376 27.53 28.04 12.78
N ASP A 377 26.82 28.88 13.52
CA ASP A 377 27.11 29.20 14.93
C ASP A 377 26.55 28.17 15.94
N GLY A 378 25.89 27.13 15.43
CA GLY A 378 25.32 26.04 16.23
C GLY A 378 23.97 26.35 16.87
N SER A 379 23.34 27.49 16.54
CA SER A 379 21.96 27.80 16.91
C SER A 379 20.95 27.24 15.90
N ASP A 380 19.68 27.14 16.30
CA ASP A 380 18.59 26.65 15.44
C ASP A 380 18.17 27.72 14.42
N TRP A 381 17.77 27.34 13.21
CA TRP A 381 17.31 28.27 12.18
C TRP A 381 16.03 29.01 12.57
N SER A 382 15.18 28.35 13.34
CA SER A 382 13.91 28.86 13.89
C SER A 382 14.07 30.03 14.86
N THR A 383 15.28 30.36 15.30
CA THR A 383 15.53 31.55 16.14
C THR A 383 15.77 32.83 15.32
N LEU A 384 15.82 32.74 13.98
CA LEU A 384 15.94 33.92 13.12
C LEU A 384 14.71 34.82 13.25
N THR A 385 14.95 36.14 13.28
CA THR A 385 13.89 37.14 13.30
C THR A 385 13.18 37.26 11.94
N PRO A 386 11.94 37.77 11.91
CA PRO A 386 11.25 38.04 10.64
C PRO A 386 12.06 38.94 9.69
N ALA A 387 12.82 39.89 10.21
CA ALA A 387 13.67 40.78 9.41
C ALA A 387 14.85 40.03 8.75
N GLU A 388 15.51 39.14 9.49
CA GLU A 388 16.58 38.28 8.92
C GLU A 388 16.02 37.32 7.87
N LEU A 389 14.84 36.74 8.13
CA LEU A 389 14.17 35.84 7.20
C LEU A 389 13.68 36.53 5.91
N ALA A 390 13.47 37.85 5.96
CA ALA A 390 13.05 38.67 4.82
C ALA A 390 14.21 39.04 3.88
N VAL A 391 15.48 38.82 4.28
CA VAL A 391 16.65 39.14 3.45
C VAL A 391 16.61 38.33 2.16
N ARG A 392 16.66 39.03 1.01
CA ARG A 392 16.63 38.42 -0.32
C ARG A 392 18.01 37.89 -0.72
N GLY A 393 18.01 36.79 -1.47
CA GLY A 393 19.24 36.18 -1.97
C GLY A 393 19.86 36.93 -3.16
N PRO A 394 21.08 36.54 -3.57
CA PRO A 394 21.87 37.27 -4.56
C PRO A 394 21.42 37.03 -6.02
N GLY A 395 20.56 36.04 -6.28
CA GLY A 395 20.18 35.62 -7.64
C GLY A 395 21.06 34.49 -8.19
N PHE A 396 20.78 34.09 -9.43
CA PHE A 396 21.47 32.98 -10.09
C PHE A 396 22.68 33.49 -10.86
N PRO A 397 23.90 32.99 -10.60
CA PRO A 397 25.10 33.47 -11.27
C PRO A 397 25.31 32.89 -12.68
N GLY A 398 24.56 31.86 -13.06
CA GLY A 398 24.71 31.16 -14.34
C GLY A 398 23.84 31.70 -15.47
N THR A 399 24.07 31.17 -16.67
CA THR A 399 23.29 31.47 -17.89
C THR A 399 22.56 30.23 -18.40
N ASP A 400 21.72 30.39 -19.43
CA ASP A 400 21.08 29.27 -20.12
C ASP A 400 22.11 28.27 -20.68
N GLU A 401 23.26 28.72 -21.18
CA GLU A 401 24.37 27.85 -21.60
C GLU A 401 24.96 27.06 -20.42
N THR A 402 24.93 27.64 -19.22
CA THR A 402 25.37 26.95 -18.00
C THR A 402 24.42 25.81 -17.65
N LEU A 403 23.11 26.04 -17.76
CA LEU A 403 22.08 25.03 -17.51
C LEU A 403 22.11 23.91 -18.55
N GLU A 404 22.30 24.25 -19.83
CA GLU A 404 22.50 23.26 -20.91
C GLU A 404 23.71 22.37 -20.63
N ARG A 405 24.86 22.96 -20.26
CA ARG A 405 26.05 22.19 -19.91
C ARG A 405 25.77 21.25 -18.73
N ILE A 406 25.16 21.75 -17.65
CA ILE A 406 24.79 20.93 -16.48
C ILE A 406 23.87 19.77 -16.90
N TRP A 407 22.90 20.04 -17.77
CA TRP A 407 21.95 19.04 -18.25
C TRP A 407 22.66 17.92 -19.03
N GLN A 408 23.52 18.27 -19.98
CA GLN A 408 24.28 17.28 -20.75
C GLN A 408 25.23 16.45 -19.89
N GLU A 409 25.93 17.08 -18.93
CA GLU A 409 26.75 16.38 -17.94
C GLU A 409 25.91 15.41 -17.12
N THR A 410 24.76 15.86 -16.61
CA THR A 410 23.81 15.03 -15.84
C THR A 410 23.37 13.81 -16.63
N LEU A 411 22.96 14.00 -17.88
CA LEU A 411 22.55 12.89 -18.74
C LEU A 411 23.71 11.92 -18.95
N SER A 412 24.93 12.41 -19.21
CA SER A 412 26.10 11.53 -19.41
C SER A 412 26.40 10.63 -18.20
N GLU A 413 26.07 11.11 -16.99
CA GLU A 413 26.34 10.43 -15.72
C GLU A 413 25.17 9.58 -15.20
N SER A 414 23.99 9.66 -15.83
CA SER A 414 22.76 8.93 -15.47
C SER A 414 22.67 7.54 -16.11
N SER A 415 21.79 6.69 -15.60
CA SER A 415 21.55 5.35 -16.16
C SER A 415 20.95 5.38 -17.57
N ALA A 416 21.09 4.27 -18.31
CA ALA A 416 20.42 4.07 -19.58
C ALA A 416 18.90 4.17 -19.44
N ALA A 417 18.33 3.61 -18.36
CA ALA A 417 16.92 3.72 -18.04
C ALA A 417 16.45 5.18 -17.87
N ALA A 418 17.28 6.02 -17.23
CA ALA A 418 16.99 7.44 -17.02
C ALA A 418 17.06 8.25 -18.32
N LYS A 419 18.04 7.97 -19.18
CA LYS A 419 18.15 8.58 -20.53
C LYS A 419 16.93 8.26 -21.39
N GLU A 420 16.51 7.00 -21.42
CA GLU A 420 15.31 6.58 -22.15
C GLU A 420 14.05 7.24 -21.58
N ALA A 421 13.96 7.40 -20.25
CA ALA A 421 12.85 8.11 -19.62
C ALA A 421 12.79 9.58 -20.07
N VAL A 422 13.93 10.28 -20.13
CA VAL A 422 14.02 11.66 -20.62
C VAL A 422 13.60 11.76 -22.09
N GLU A 423 14.09 10.86 -22.94
CA GLU A 423 13.71 10.81 -24.37
C GLU A 423 12.20 10.59 -24.55
N ARG A 424 11.62 9.68 -23.74
CA ARG A 424 10.19 9.34 -23.82
C ARG A 424 9.29 10.46 -23.31
N THR A 425 9.68 11.17 -22.25
CA THR A 425 8.84 12.25 -21.69
C THR A 425 9.10 13.60 -22.32
N GLY A 426 10.23 13.79 -23.00
CA GLY A 426 10.70 15.10 -23.46
C GLY A 426 11.16 16.01 -22.33
N ALA A 427 11.60 15.43 -21.20
CA ALA A 427 12.04 16.24 -20.06
C ALA A 427 13.25 17.12 -20.44
N ASN A 428 13.24 18.39 -20.04
CA ASN A 428 14.29 19.35 -20.40
C ASN A 428 14.39 20.51 -19.39
N TRP A 429 15.60 20.95 -19.07
CA TRP A 429 15.87 22.13 -18.23
C TRP A 429 15.21 23.42 -18.76
N SER A 430 14.96 23.53 -20.07
CA SER A 430 14.53 24.78 -20.71
C SER A 430 13.15 25.29 -20.28
N ALA A 431 12.38 24.47 -19.53
CA ALA A 431 11.12 24.87 -18.92
C ALA A 431 11.30 25.75 -17.66
N PHE A 432 12.51 25.79 -17.08
CA PHE A 432 12.87 26.68 -15.98
C PHE A 432 14.27 27.26 -16.22
N LYS A 433 14.32 28.41 -16.90
CA LYS A 433 15.52 29.00 -17.48
C LYS A 433 16.35 29.74 -16.45
N ALA A 434 17.51 30.26 -16.85
CA ALA A 434 18.39 31.01 -15.95
C ALA A 434 17.70 32.23 -15.33
N ALA A 435 16.81 32.91 -16.07
CA ALA A 435 16.00 34.01 -15.54
C ALA A 435 15.03 33.55 -14.43
N ASP A 436 14.40 32.38 -14.60
CA ASP A 436 13.49 31.81 -13.60
C ASP A 436 14.27 31.40 -12.33
N TRP A 437 15.46 30.83 -12.51
CA TRP A 437 16.40 30.55 -11.41
C TRP A 437 16.87 31.82 -10.70
N ASP A 438 17.14 32.89 -11.45
CA ASP A 438 17.53 34.19 -10.88
C ASP A 438 16.44 34.77 -10.00
N ASP A 439 15.19 34.76 -10.46
CA ASP A 439 14.04 35.19 -9.67
C ASP A 439 13.84 34.31 -8.42
N ALA A 440 13.94 32.98 -8.56
CA ALA A 440 13.82 32.04 -7.45
C ALA A 440 14.93 32.24 -6.38
N LEU A 441 16.17 32.48 -6.81
CA LEU A 441 17.31 32.71 -5.91
C LEU A 441 17.31 34.12 -5.30
N LYS A 442 16.53 35.06 -5.84
CA LYS A 442 16.24 36.37 -5.22
C LYS A 442 15.11 36.35 -4.19
N LEU A 443 14.44 35.21 -4.01
CA LEU A 443 13.43 35.08 -2.97
C LEU A 443 14.01 35.31 -1.55
N PRO A 444 13.18 35.68 -0.56
CA PRO A 444 13.61 35.84 0.83
C PRO A 444 14.23 34.56 1.40
N LEU A 445 15.13 34.72 2.39
CA LEU A 445 15.82 33.64 3.09
C LEU A 445 14.85 32.59 3.65
N ARG A 446 13.65 33.01 4.08
CA ARG A 446 12.58 32.08 4.49
C ARG A 446 12.25 31.00 3.44
N SER A 447 12.31 31.34 2.16
CA SER A 447 12.06 30.40 1.05
C SER A 447 13.21 29.40 0.87
N GLN A 448 14.44 29.80 1.23
CA GLN A 448 15.59 28.91 1.28
C GLN A 448 15.44 27.88 2.40
N LEU A 449 15.11 28.37 3.59
CA LEU A 449 15.06 27.61 4.84
C LEU A 449 13.71 26.89 5.03
N TRP A 450 12.99 26.62 3.94
CA TRP A 450 11.63 26.08 3.98
C TRP A 450 11.55 24.77 4.77
N TYR A 451 12.53 23.88 4.55
CA TYR A 451 12.62 22.59 5.23
C TYR A 451 13.18 22.71 6.64
N GLU A 452 14.21 23.54 6.85
CA GLU A 452 14.84 23.78 8.15
C GLU A 452 13.84 24.35 9.15
N LEU A 453 13.14 25.43 8.77
CA LEU A 453 12.12 26.04 9.61
C LEU A 453 11.00 25.04 9.92
N SER A 454 10.54 24.27 8.92
CA SER A 454 9.46 23.30 9.09
C SER A 454 9.86 22.13 10.00
N GLY A 455 11.00 21.50 9.74
CA GLY A 455 11.50 20.34 10.49
C GLY A 455 11.78 20.67 11.95
N GLU A 456 12.50 21.78 12.21
CA GLU A 456 12.74 22.26 13.57
C GLU A 456 11.43 22.58 14.29
N LYS A 457 10.47 23.23 13.61
CA LYS A 457 9.18 23.57 14.19
C LYS A 457 8.37 22.33 14.58
N PHE A 458 8.42 21.27 13.77
CA PHE A 458 7.75 20.01 14.09
C PHE A 458 8.31 19.35 15.34
N ILE A 459 9.64 19.30 15.51
CA ILE A 459 10.24 18.79 16.75
C ILE A 459 9.83 19.65 17.96
N GLN A 460 9.91 20.96 17.82
CA GLN A 460 9.58 21.89 18.92
C GLN A 460 8.12 21.81 19.35
N ASN A 461 7.20 21.70 18.39
CA ASN A 461 5.76 21.81 18.64
C ASN A 461 5.05 20.45 18.80
N LEU A 462 5.73 19.33 18.56
CA LEU A 462 5.23 17.96 18.81
C LEU A 462 6.17 17.17 19.76
N PRO A 463 6.47 17.68 20.96
CA PRO A 463 7.47 17.09 21.84
C PRO A 463 7.05 15.74 22.43
N GLY A 464 5.76 15.39 22.38
CA GLY A 464 5.20 14.15 22.93
C GLY A 464 5.24 12.94 21.98
N LEU A 465 5.85 13.08 20.80
CA LEU A 465 6.04 11.99 19.85
C LEU A 465 7.38 11.28 20.12
N ASN A 466 7.34 9.96 20.14
CA ASN A 466 8.57 9.17 20.05
C ASN A 466 9.15 9.20 18.62
N GLN A 467 10.33 8.60 18.42
CA GLN A 467 11.00 8.61 17.11
C GLN A 467 10.12 8.03 15.99
N GLN A 468 9.49 6.89 16.22
CA GLN A 468 8.64 6.23 15.22
C GLN A 468 7.41 7.07 14.89
N GLU A 469 6.73 7.63 15.90
CA GLU A 469 5.55 8.48 15.72
C GLU A 469 5.91 9.79 15.00
N HIS A 470 7.07 10.38 15.29
CA HIS A 470 7.53 11.58 14.61
C HIS A 470 7.85 11.30 13.14
N MET A 471 8.58 10.22 12.85
CA MET A 471 8.86 9.85 11.46
C MET A 471 7.57 9.47 10.70
N MET A 472 6.64 8.76 11.35
CA MET A 472 5.30 8.52 10.80
C MET A 472 4.59 9.84 10.47
N PHE A 473 4.70 10.86 11.32
CA PHE A 473 4.13 12.17 11.02
C PHE A 473 4.79 12.83 9.80
N LEU A 474 6.11 12.75 9.64
CA LEU A 474 6.81 13.26 8.45
C LEU A 474 6.40 12.50 7.19
N ASP A 475 6.25 11.18 7.28
CA ASP A 475 5.74 10.32 6.22
C ASP A 475 4.31 10.66 5.83
N LEU A 476 3.45 10.95 6.82
CA LEU A 476 2.11 11.45 6.59
C LEU A 476 2.14 12.80 5.86
N ILE A 477 2.98 13.73 6.30
CA ILE A 477 3.18 15.03 5.64
C ILE A 477 3.55 14.84 4.16
N GLY A 478 4.43 13.89 3.83
CA GLY A 478 4.76 13.54 2.45
C GLY A 478 3.62 12.84 1.68
N ALA A 479 2.94 11.91 2.32
CA ALA A 479 1.88 11.08 1.73
C ALA A 479 0.60 11.88 1.43
N THR A 480 0.30 12.90 2.25
CA THR A 480 -0.88 13.74 2.10
C THR A 480 -0.67 15.01 1.27
N SER A 481 0.59 15.26 0.85
CA SER A 481 1.00 16.51 0.18
C SER A 481 0.47 16.67 -1.24
N ALA A 482 -0.01 15.59 -1.87
CA ALA A 482 -0.42 15.59 -3.26
C ALA A 482 -1.52 16.65 -3.52
N ARG A 483 -1.16 17.72 -4.25
CA ARG A 483 -2.03 18.84 -4.63
C ARG A 483 -2.60 19.64 -3.44
N ALA A 484 -1.95 19.60 -2.29
CA ALA A 484 -2.37 20.34 -1.10
C ALA A 484 -1.43 21.52 -0.83
N LYS A 485 -1.98 22.69 -0.47
CA LYS A 485 -1.16 23.78 0.09
C LYS A 485 -0.65 23.36 1.48
N PRO A 486 0.51 23.87 1.94
CA PRO A 486 1.14 23.44 3.19
C PRO A 486 0.23 23.47 4.42
N GLY A 487 -0.58 24.52 4.62
CA GLY A 487 -1.53 24.57 5.75
C GLY A 487 -2.59 23.48 5.70
N GLU A 488 -3.22 23.26 4.54
CA GLU A 488 -4.21 22.18 4.37
C GLU A 488 -3.58 20.80 4.57
N ASN A 489 -2.34 20.63 4.09
CA ASN A 489 -1.61 19.37 4.24
C ASN A 489 -1.26 19.09 5.70
N LEU A 490 -0.80 20.10 6.43
CA LEU A 490 -0.48 20.00 7.86
C LEU A 490 -1.72 19.62 8.67
N GLU A 491 -2.87 20.25 8.41
CA GLU A 491 -4.14 19.91 9.03
C GLU A 491 -4.54 18.45 8.78
N ARG A 492 -4.35 17.99 7.55
CA ARG A 492 -4.66 16.61 7.14
C ARG A 492 -3.75 15.61 7.85
N ALA A 493 -2.43 15.84 7.85
CA ALA A 493 -1.46 14.94 8.47
C ALA A 493 -1.68 14.84 9.99
N LEU A 494 -1.90 15.97 10.69
CA LEU A 494 -2.20 15.98 12.12
C LEU A 494 -3.52 15.28 12.45
N ALA A 495 -4.56 15.48 11.63
CA ALA A 495 -5.83 14.79 11.81
C ALA A 495 -5.70 13.27 11.64
N VAL A 496 -4.94 12.81 10.63
CA VAL A 496 -4.65 11.38 10.41
C VAL A 496 -3.85 10.81 11.59
N LEU A 497 -2.78 11.49 12.02
CA LEU A 497 -1.97 11.06 13.16
C LEU A 497 -2.81 10.94 14.44
N SER A 498 -3.64 11.94 14.74
CA SER A 498 -4.55 11.91 15.89
C SER A 498 -5.48 10.70 15.86
N GLN A 499 -6.09 10.40 14.72
CA GLN A 499 -6.97 9.23 14.58
C GLN A 499 -6.22 7.91 14.77
N ARG A 500 -5.02 7.79 14.17
CA ARG A 500 -4.14 6.62 14.36
C ARG A 500 -3.77 6.42 15.83
N LEU A 501 -3.31 7.46 16.52
CA LEU A 501 -2.90 7.40 17.93
C LEU A 501 -4.06 7.03 18.87
N ARG A 502 -5.28 7.50 18.55
CA ARG A 502 -6.51 7.10 19.27
C ARG A 502 -6.96 5.68 18.92
N GLY A 503 -6.42 5.08 17.85
CA GLY A 503 -6.85 3.80 17.29
C GLY A 503 -8.29 3.83 16.80
N VAL A 504 -8.76 4.96 16.31
CA VAL A 504 -10.04 5.06 15.59
C VAL A 504 -9.77 5.03 14.08
N PRO A 505 -10.72 4.58 13.25
CA PRO A 505 -10.57 4.59 11.79
C PRO A 505 -10.12 5.93 11.24
N VAL A 506 -9.13 5.88 10.33
CA VAL A 506 -8.59 7.05 9.64
C VAL A 506 -9.55 7.47 8.52
N ASP A 507 -10.55 8.28 8.86
CA ASP A 507 -11.62 8.72 7.94
C ASP A 507 -11.46 10.15 7.43
N VAL A 508 -10.28 10.74 7.64
CA VAL A 508 -9.87 12.01 7.04
C VAL A 508 -9.95 11.94 5.50
N ASP A 509 -10.33 13.05 4.86
CA ASP A 509 -10.29 13.17 3.40
C ASP A 509 -8.86 13.17 2.88
N VAL A 510 -8.39 11.98 2.53
CA VAL A 510 -7.11 11.74 1.87
C VAL A 510 -7.29 11.54 0.37
N THR A 511 -6.38 12.10 -0.42
CA THR A 511 -6.43 12.02 -1.89
C THR A 511 -6.04 10.63 -2.39
N ILE A 512 -5.03 10.02 -1.76
CA ILE A 512 -4.49 8.71 -2.13
C ILE A 512 -4.41 7.89 -0.84
N GLN A 513 -5.31 6.92 -0.67
CA GLN A 513 -5.38 6.12 0.55
C GLN A 513 -4.15 5.22 0.74
N SER A 514 -3.59 4.68 -0.36
CA SER A 514 -2.46 3.76 -0.29
C SER A 514 -1.21 4.40 0.30
N THR A 515 -0.84 5.61 -0.15
CA THR A 515 0.35 6.32 0.38
C THR A 515 0.22 6.65 1.87
N VAL A 516 -1.00 6.96 2.32
CA VAL A 516 -1.28 7.17 3.76
C VAL A 516 -1.21 5.85 4.51
N SER A 517 -1.70 4.75 3.93
CA SER A 517 -1.58 3.42 4.53
C SER A 517 -0.11 3.06 4.71
N ASP A 518 0.72 3.28 3.70
CA ASP A 518 2.16 3.00 3.75
C ASP A 518 2.86 3.87 4.81
N ALA A 519 2.53 5.16 4.92
CA ALA A 519 3.04 6.02 5.98
C ALA A 519 2.66 5.53 7.40
N LEU A 520 1.43 5.05 7.58
CA LEU A 520 0.95 4.54 8.87
C LEU A 520 1.54 3.16 9.23
N ARG A 521 2.05 2.43 8.23
CA ARG A 521 2.67 1.11 8.37
C ARG A 521 4.13 1.17 8.79
N ARG A 522 4.75 2.36 8.81
CA ARG A 522 6.16 2.55 9.16
C ARG A 522 6.56 1.64 10.34
N GLY A 523 7.37 0.64 10.03
CA GLY A 523 7.87 -0.37 10.97
C GLY A 523 9.39 -0.38 11.03
N GLY A 524 9.95 -1.12 11.99
CA GLY A 524 11.41 -1.27 12.14
C GLY A 524 12.07 -0.12 12.92
N THR A 525 13.38 -0.25 13.12
CA THR A 525 14.23 0.71 13.84
C THR A 525 14.91 1.72 12.91
N GLU A 526 14.68 1.63 11.59
CA GLU A 526 15.29 2.53 10.63
C GLU A 526 14.78 3.97 10.82
N VAL A 527 15.72 4.91 10.81
CA VAL A 527 15.43 6.34 10.97
C VAL A 527 14.93 6.93 9.65
N SER A 528 15.40 6.43 8.51
CA SER A 528 14.99 6.88 7.18
C SER A 528 13.65 6.32 6.73
N SER A 529 12.96 7.02 5.85
CA SER A 529 11.71 6.58 5.25
C SER A 529 11.90 5.50 4.19
N ASP A 530 11.13 4.42 4.31
CA ASP A 530 11.02 3.30 3.37
C ASP A 530 10.03 3.57 2.23
N LEU A 531 9.33 4.72 2.27
CA LEU A 531 8.36 5.10 1.27
C LEU A 531 9.02 5.40 -0.08
N ALA A 532 8.23 5.27 -1.16
CA ALA A 532 8.65 5.51 -2.53
C ALA A 532 9.45 6.82 -2.70
N ASN A 533 10.37 6.83 -3.68
CA ASN A 533 11.40 7.86 -3.89
C ASN A 533 10.95 9.30 -3.59
N LYS A 534 9.79 9.76 -4.08
CA LYS A 534 9.30 11.11 -3.77
C LYS A 534 8.93 11.29 -2.28
N THR A 535 8.14 10.38 -1.72
CA THR A 535 7.59 10.55 -0.37
C THR A 535 8.67 10.36 0.68
N GLY A 536 9.51 9.32 0.53
CA GLY A 536 10.58 9.05 1.48
C GLY A 536 11.64 10.16 1.53
N MET A 537 12.06 10.68 0.37
CA MET A 537 13.03 11.79 0.31
C MET A 537 12.47 13.08 0.91
N PHE A 538 11.16 13.30 0.83
CA PHE A 538 10.52 14.47 1.46
C PHE A 538 10.54 14.38 2.98
N SER A 539 10.16 13.22 3.52
CA SER A 539 10.24 12.93 4.96
C SER A 539 11.67 13.05 5.47
N ASP A 540 12.62 12.44 4.76
CA ASP A 540 14.04 12.44 5.12
C ASP A 540 14.62 13.86 5.07
N THR A 541 14.20 14.73 4.15
CA THR A 541 14.66 16.13 4.13
C THR A 541 14.20 16.87 5.38
N LEU A 542 12.93 16.76 5.76
CA LEU A 542 12.42 17.38 6.99
C LEU A 542 13.10 16.82 8.25
N ALA A 543 13.36 15.52 8.27
CA ALA A 543 14.04 14.84 9.38
C ALA A 543 15.50 15.29 9.49
N LEU A 544 16.23 15.29 8.37
CA LEU A 544 17.64 15.67 8.29
C LEU A 544 17.83 17.11 8.75
N THR A 545 17.02 18.04 8.24
CA THR A 545 17.13 19.46 8.60
C THR A 545 16.75 19.74 10.05
N ALA A 546 15.93 18.89 10.66
CA ALA A 546 15.63 18.92 12.09
C ALA A 546 16.74 18.30 12.96
N GLY A 547 17.77 17.70 12.34
CA GLY A 547 18.91 17.07 13.01
C GLY A 547 18.72 15.59 13.32
N LEU A 548 17.81 14.90 12.64
CA LEU A 548 17.65 13.44 12.80
C LEU A 548 18.61 12.68 11.89
N PRO A 549 19.24 11.59 12.36
CA PRO A 549 20.27 10.86 11.61
C PRO A 549 19.66 9.95 10.53
N VAL A 550 19.14 10.56 9.48
CA VAL A 550 18.61 9.89 8.28
C VAL A 550 19.62 9.94 7.14
N ARG A 551 19.44 9.08 6.12
CA ARG A 551 20.15 9.16 4.84
C ARG A 551 20.06 10.56 4.26
N TYR A 552 21.09 10.99 3.53
CA TYR A 552 20.99 12.24 2.80
C TYR A 552 20.01 12.10 1.64
N PRO A 553 18.95 12.93 1.59
CA PRO A 553 17.96 12.86 0.55
C PRO A 553 18.46 13.54 -0.73
N ILE A 554 17.93 13.10 -1.87
CA ILE A 554 17.97 13.91 -3.10
C ILE A 554 16.91 15.01 -3.03
N SER A 555 16.91 15.95 -3.99
CA SER A 555 15.78 16.87 -4.17
C SER A 555 14.47 16.10 -4.37
N VAL A 556 13.38 16.61 -3.81
CA VAL A 556 12.07 15.91 -3.80
C VAL A 556 11.39 16.07 -5.15
N ASN A 557 11.59 15.11 -6.04
CA ASN A 557 11.13 15.23 -7.42
C ASN A 557 9.63 14.88 -7.53
N ASP A 558 8.77 15.88 -7.32
CA ASP A 558 7.32 15.76 -7.41
C ASP A 558 6.76 16.34 -8.73
N VAL A 559 5.44 16.44 -8.85
CA VAL A 559 4.78 17.00 -10.04
C VAL A 559 5.19 18.45 -10.34
N TRP A 560 5.56 19.24 -9.32
CA TRP A 560 6.02 20.61 -9.52
C TRP A 560 7.45 20.67 -10.07
N VAL A 561 8.33 19.79 -9.58
CA VAL A 561 9.66 19.61 -10.18
C VAL A 561 9.50 19.13 -11.62
N GLY A 562 8.57 18.20 -11.88
CA GLY A 562 8.24 17.77 -13.24
C GLY A 562 7.88 18.92 -14.18
N ARG A 563 7.03 19.86 -13.73
CA ARG A 563 6.69 21.06 -14.52
C ARG A 563 7.91 21.92 -14.85
N ALA A 564 8.86 22.07 -13.93
CA ALA A 564 10.10 22.78 -14.18
C ALA A 564 10.99 22.11 -15.24
N PHE A 565 10.73 20.84 -15.56
CA PHE A 565 11.36 20.10 -16.65
C PHE A 565 10.42 19.87 -17.85
N GLY A 566 9.26 20.52 -17.91
CA GLY A 566 8.32 20.42 -19.02
C GLY A 566 7.57 19.10 -19.13
N ILE A 567 7.46 18.32 -18.04
CA ILE A 567 6.72 17.05 -18.03
C ILE A 567 5.37 17.15 -17.33
N GLU A 568 4.41 16.35 -17.81
CA GLU A 568 3.07 16.23 -17.23
C GLU A 568 3.07 15.46 -15.90
N ASP A 569 2.13 15.78 -15.00
CA ASP A 569 1.98 15.15 -13.67
C ASP A 569 1.99 13.59 -13.73
N ALA A 570 1.32 13.03 -14.74
CA ALA A 570 1.17 11.59 -14.91
C ALA A 570 2.49 10.92 -15.32
N GLU A 571 3.31 11.60 -16.12
CA GLU A 571 4.59 11.10 -16.58
C GLU A 571 5.60 11.05 -15.42
N MET A 572 5.61 12.06 -14.56
CA MET A 572 6.51 12.07 -13.40
C MET A 572 6.23 10.89 -12.46
N SER A 573 4.95 10.56 -12.25
CA SER A 573 4.55 9.45 -11.38
C SER A 573 4.92 8.08 -11.96
N ALA A 574 4.87 7.94 -13.29
CA ALA A 574 5.10 6.67 -13.99
C ALA A 574 6.59 6.35 -14.23
N ASN A 575 7.51 7.31 -14.07
CA ASN A 575 8.90 7.18 -14.51
C ASN A 575 9.88 7.45 -13.39
N GLN A 576 10.06 6.44 -12.54
CA GLN A 576 10.92 6.57 -11.37
C GLN A 576 12.36 6.94 -11.73
N SER A 577 12.91 6.44 -12.85
CA SER A 577 14.29 6.74 -13.29
C SER A 577 14.59 8.24 -13.51
N LEU A 578 13.57 9.08 -13.69
CA LEU A 578 13.76 10.54 -13.78
C LEU A 578 14.31 11.15 -12.48
N HIS A 579 14.15 10.49 -11.33
CA HIS A 579 14.68 10.96 -10.06
C HIS A 579 16.21 11.03 -10.05
N GLU A 580 16.88 10.15 -10.79
CA GLU A 580 18.34 10.15 -10.96
C GLU A 580 18.80 11.45 -11.64
N VAL A 581 18.16 11.79 -12.76
CA VAL A 581 18.48 12.97 -13.56
C VAL A 581 18.21 14.23 -12.75
N PHE A 582 17.01 14.35 -12.17
CA PHE A 582 16.62 15.58 -11.48
C PHE A 582 17.41 15.79 -10.18
N GLY A 583 17.65 14.73 -9.40
CA GLY A 583 18.48 14.82 -8.20
C GLY A 583 19.91 15.27 -8.51
N LYS A 584 20.52 14.69 -9.56
CA LYS A 584 21.88 15.05 -9.97
C LYS A 584 21.98 16.43 -10.62
N TYR A 585 21.00 16.80 -11.44
CA TYR A 585 20.89 18.14 -12.00
C TYR A 585 20.81 19.18 -10.88
N MET A 586 19.96 18.98 -9.87
CA MET A 586 19.82 19.92 -8.76
C MET A 586 21.10 20.06 -7.93
N ASN A 587 21.87 18.98 -7.72
CA ASN A 587 23.19 19.07 -7.08
C ASN A 587 24.16 19.95 -7.88
N LYS A 588 24.18 19.82 -9.22
CA LYS A 588 25.06 20.62 -10.07
C LYS A 588 24.62 22.10 -10.14
N VAL A 589 23.32 22.39 -10.18
CA VAL A 589 22.81 23.78 -10.10
C VAL A 589 23.15 24.39 -8.74
N ARG A 590 23.08 23.60 -7.66
CA ARG A 590 23.51 24.00 -6.31
C ARG A 590 24.97 24.42 -6.30
N ASP A 591 25.83 23.62 -6.90
CA ASP A 591 27.27 23.89 -6.92
C ASP A 591 27.60 25.16 -7.69
N VAL A 592 26.95 25.40 -8.84
CA VAL A 592 27.08 26.66 -9.59
C VAL A 592 26.56 27.85 -8.78
N SER A 593 25.41 27.70 -8.11
CA SER A 593 24.82 28.77 -7.30
C SER A 593 25.74 29.15 -6.13
N ASN A 594 26.30 28.15 -5.44
CA ASN A 594 27.25 28.36 -4.35
C ASN A 594 28.57 28.95 -4.81
N GLY A 595 29.04 28.63 -6.01
CA GLY A 595 30.23 29.28 -6.59
C GLY A 595 30.07 30.79 -6.78
N GLY A 596 28.84 31.30 -6.87
CA GLY A 596 28.54 32.74 -6.90
C GLY A 596 28.39 33.39 -5.52
N ILE A 597 28.28 32.59 -4.45
CA ILE A 597 28.16 33.06 -3.06
C ILE A 597 29.58 33.13 -2.47
N GLY A 598 30.20 34.31 -2.51
CA GLY A 598 31.55 34.49 -1.94
C GLY A 598 31.58 34.29 -0.41
N ASP A 599 32.74 33.93 0.13
CA ASP A 599 32.97 33.59 1.56
C ASP A 599 32.54 34.68 2.57
N ASN A 600 32.35 35.92 2.11
CA ASN A 600 31.94 37.08 2.92
C ASN A 600 30.64 37.75 2.43
N SER A 601 29.82 37.04 1.65
CA SER A 601 28.62 37.59 1.02
C SER A 601 27.46 37.87 1.99
N GLY A 602 27.52 37.38 3.24
CA GLY A 602 26.42 37.45 4.20
C GLY A 602 25.25 36.52 3.86
N HIS A 603 25.40 35.66 2.85
CA HIS A 603 24.41 34.67 2.44
C HIS A 603 24.85 33.25 2.83
N TYR A 604 23.89 32.40 3.16
CA TYR A 604 24.14 31.01 3.51
C TYR A 604 24.25 30.13 2.25
N PRO A 605 25.23 29.20 2.19
CA PRO A 605 25.33 28.22 1.11
C PRO A 605 24.03 27.42 0.93
N HIS A 606 23.71 27.11 -0.32
CA HIS A 606 22.54 26.34 -0.71
C HIS A 606 22.80 24.84 -0.66
N GLN A 607 21.87 24.09 -0.11
CA GLN A 607 21.70 22.66 -0.38
C GLN A 607 20.79 22.45 -1.60
N SER A 608 20.74 21.24 -2.16
CA SER A 608 19.91 20.97 -3.35
C SER A 608 18.41 21.15 -3.07
N TRP A 609 17.95 20.80 -1.86
CA TRP A 609 16.57 21.06 -1.43
C TRP A 609 16.26 22.55 -1.21
N HIS A 610 17.26 23.42 -1.01
CA HIS A 610 17.05 24.87 -0.97
C HIS A 610 16.68 25.43 -2.34
N LEU A 611 17.39 24.98 -3.38
CA LEU A 611 17.09 25.36 -4.75
C LEU A 611 15.68 24.90 -5.13
N GLN A 612 15.39 23.66 -4.79
CA GLN A 612 14.10 23.04 -5.02
C GLN A 612 12.95 23.80 -4.32
N ALA A 613 13.10 24.13 -3.03
CA ALA A 613 12.09 24.88 -2.28
C ALA A 613 11.85 26.26 -2.89
N ARG A 614 12.92 26.98 -3.29
CA ARG A 614 12.81 28.28 -3.96
C ARG A 614 12.14 28.17 -5.33
N GLN A 615 12.45 27.14 -6.11
CA GLN A 615 11.77 26.86 -7.37
C GLN A 615 10.27 26.63 -7.15
N TRP A 616 9.88 25.84 -6.14
CA TRP A 616 8.46 25.63 -5.81
C TRP A 616 7.74 26.92 -5.40
N VAL A 617 8.39 27.78 -4.62
CA VAL A 617 7.80 29.06 -4.22
C VAL A 617 7.65 29.97 -5.44
N GLN A 618 8.64 30.02 -6.32
CA GLN A 618 8.60 30.80 -7.55
C GLN A 618 7.46 30.36 -8.48
N LEU A 619 7.35 29.06 -8.76
CA LEU A 619 6.30 28.51 -9.62
C LEU A 619 4.90 28.77 -9.07
N ARG A 620 4.69 28.60 -7.75
CA ARG A 620 3.40 28.87 -7.12
C ARG A 620 3.04 30.35 -7.11
N ALA A 621 4.03 31.23 -6.88
CA ALA A 621 3.81 32.66 -6.97
C ALA A 621 3.40 33.06 -8.39
N ALA A 622 4.04 32.50 -9.41
CA ALA A 622 3.66 32.74 -10.81
C ALA A 622 2.23 32.24 -11.12
N ASP A 623 1.85 31.04 -10.65
CA ASP A 623 0.47 30.51 -10.79
C ASP A 623 -0.57 31.41 -10.11
N ASP A 624 -0.22 32.01 -8.96
CA ASP A 624 -1.07 32.96 -8.23
C ASP A 624 -1.00 34.39 -8.83
N GLY A 625 -0.27 34.59 -9.94
CA GLY A 625 -0.13 35.88 -10.64
C GLY A 625 0.74 36.91 -9.90
N ILE A 626 1.57 36.45 -8.97
CA ILE A 626 2.47 37.27 -8.16
C ILE A 626 3.82 37.41 -8.86
N ASP A 627 4.20 38.66 -9.15
CA ASP A 627 5.50 38.99 -9.73
C ASP A 627 6.57 39.13 -8.63
N THR A 628 7.30 38.05 -8.38
CA THR A 628 8.33 37.96 -7.32
C THR A 628 9.57 38.82 -7.60
N SER A 629 9.82 39.17 -8.87
CA SER A 629 10.92 40.03 -9.32
C SER A 629 10.78 41.47 -8.83
N LYS A 630 9.53 41.91 -8.56
CA LYS A 630 9.21 43.28 -8.11
C LYS A 630 9.22 43.49 -6.60
N GLY A 631 9.84 42.58 -5.85
CA GLY A 631 9.90 42.73 -4.40
C GLY A 631 8.58 42.40 -3.69
N ALA A 632 7.66 41.67 -4.35
CA ALA A 632 6.40 41.27 -3.73
C ALA A 632 6.65 40.57 -2.37
N GLU A 633 5.80 40.88 -1.38
CA GLU A 633 5.77 40.14 -0.12
C GLU A 633 5.26 38.74 -0.43
N ILE A 634 6.11 37.75 -0.17
CA ILE A 634 5.74 36.34 -0.23
C ILE A 634 5.63 35.90 1.22
N GLU A 635 4.40 35.79 1.72
CA GLU A 635 4.15 35.18 3.02
C GLU A 635 4.69 33.75 3.02
N GLY A 636 5.25 33.33 4.15
CA GLY A 636 5.91 32.04 4.30
C GLY A 636 4.96 30.87 4.01
N SER A 637 5.06 30.30 2.81
CA SER A 637 4.30 29.12 2.40
C SER A 637 4.94 27.81 2.91
N ASP A 638 5.57 27.84 4.08
CA ASP A 638 6.22 26.71 4.77
C ASP A 638 5.40 26.24 5.97
N TYR A 639 5.60 25.00 6.42
CA TYR A 639 4.79 24.45 7.49
C TYR A 639 4.95 25.20 8.82
N ALA A 640 6.12 25.81 9.07
CA ALA A 640 6.30 26.60 10.28
C ALA A 640 5.49 27.90 10.25
N GLY A 641 5.31 28.50 9.07
CA GLY A 641 4.43 29.66 8.85
C GLY A 641 2.95 29.32 9.03
N GLU A 642 2.54 28.14 8.57
CA GLU A 642 1.16 27.68 8.62
C GLU A 642 0.72 27.18 10.01
N TRP A 643 1.67 26.86 10.90
CA TRP A 643 1.40 26.28 12.21
C TRP A 643 0.45 27.15 13.06
N GLY A 644 0.60 28.47 13.02
CA GLY A 644 -0.29 29.38 13.75
C GLY A 644 -1.75 29.28 13.31
N GLY A 645 -2.00 28.98 12.03
CA GLY A 645 -3.34 28.73 11.50
C GLY A 645 -3.97 27.46 12.07
N VAL A 646 -3.18 26.39 12.24
CA VAL A 646 -3.62 25.16 12.90
C VAL A 646 -3.97 25.42 14.36
N VAL A 647 -3.09 26.09 15.11
CA VAL A 647 -3.30 26.46 16.52
C VAL A 647 -4.62 27.22 16.67
N LYS A 648 -4.83 28.26 15.85
CA LYS A 648 -6.06 29.05 15.88
C LYS A 648 -7.31 28.19 15.65
N LYS A 649 -7.28 27.26 14.69
CA LYS A 649 -8.43 26.35 14.42
C LYS A 649 -8.75 25.44 15.61
N LEU A 650 -7.73 24.97 16.33
CA LEU A 650 -7.89 24.16 17.54
C LEU A 650 -8.47 25.00 18.69
N GLU A 651 -7.95 26.21 18.89
CA GLU A 651 -8.42 27.16 19.91
C GLU A 651 -9.86 27.60 19.66
N ASP A 652 -10.22 27.91 18.41
CA ASP A 652 -11.59 28.21 17.98
C ASP A 652 -12.55 27.03 18.24
N ALA A 653 -12.04 25.79 18.31
CA ALA A 653 -12.80 24.59 18.67
C ALA A 653 -12.79 24.28 20.18
N GLY A 654 -12.23 25.18 21.00
CA GLY A 654 -12.16 25.02 22.45
C GLY A 654 -11.11 24.00 22.91
N ILE A 655 -10.05 23.79 22.12
CA ILE A 655 -8.89 23.00 22.48
C ILE A 655 -7.75 23.97 22.80
N SER A 656 -7.30 24.01 24.06
CA SER A 656 -6.20 24.90 24.47
C SER A 656 -4.86 24.38 23.95
N VAL A 657 -4.10 25.22 23.24
CA VAL A 657 -2.79 24.87 22.67
C VAL A 657 -1.72 25.85 23.17
N PRO A 658 -1.36 25.78 24.47
CA PRO A 658 -0.47 26.76 25.10
C PRO A 658 0.89 26.81 24.41
N GLY A 659 1.35 28.02 24.10
CA GLY A 659 2.63 28.24 23.39
C GLY A 659 2.64 27.71 21.95
N GLY A 660 1.50 27.31 21.40
CA GLY A 660 1.40 26.66 20.10
C GLY A 660 1.92 25.22 20.07
N ILE A 661 2.12 24.60 21.24
CA ILE A 661 2.63 23.23 21.37
C ILE A 661 1.44 22.25 21.38
N ILE A 662 1.45 21.29 20.46
CA ILE A 662 0.47 20.22 20.38
C ILE A 662 1.02 19.01 21.14
N THR A 663 0.61 18.85 22.39
CA THR A 663 1.02 17.75 23.28
C THR A 663 0.35 16.43 22.90
N ARG A 664 0.79 15.32 23.50
CA ARG A 664 0.16 14.00 23.32
C ARG A 664 -1.33 14.03 23.72
N ASP A 665 -1.68 14.70 24.81
CA ASP A 665 -3.07 14.83 25.24
C ASP A 665 -3.92 15.57 24.21
N ILE A 666 -3.37 16.61 23.57
CA ILE A 666 -4.04 17.33 22.49
C ILE A 666 -4.20 16.42 21.26
N LEU A 667 -3.17 15.64 20.90
CA LEU A 667 -3.25 14.65 19.81
C LEU A 667 -4.32 13.58 20.06
N LEU A 668 -4.56 13.22 21.32
CA LEU A 668 -5.57 12.25 21.72
C LEU A 668 -6.97 12.87 21.93
N ASP A 669 -7.11 14.22 21.91
CA ASP A 669 -8.40 14.87 22.04
C ASP A 669 -9.33 14.47 20.87
N PRO A 670 -10.54 13.96 21.17
CA PRO A 670 -11.41 13.47 20.13
C PRO A 670 -11.85 14.51 19.11
N ARG A 671 -11.81 15.79 19.49
CA ARG A 671 -12.23 16.94 18.68
C ARG A 671 -11.15 17.41 17.71
N LEU A 672 -9.87 17.03 17.90
CA LEU A 672 -8.76 17.55 17.09
C LEU A 672 -8.99 17.30 15.60
N ALA A 673 -9.12 16.03 15.20
CA ALA A 673 -9.27 15.70 13.78
C ALA A 673 -10.50 16.37 13.13
N ASP A 674 -11.61 16.41 13.88
CA ASP A 674 -12.88 16.98 13.40
C ASP A 674 -12.85 18.52 13.32
N SER A 675 -12.07 19.18 14.18
CA SER A 675 -11.88 20.63 14.15
C SER A 675 -10.99 21.08 12.99
N LEU A 676 -9.96 20.29 12.66
CA LEU A 676 -9.08 20.53 11.52
C LEU A 676 -9.77 20.14 10.21
N ARG A 677 -10.58 19.06 10.20
CA ARG A 677 -11.29 18.56 9.03
C ARG A 677 -12.81 18.60 9.22
N LYS A 678 -13.38 19.81 9.25
CA LYS A 678 -14.81 20.07 9.50
C LYS A 678 -15.79 19.34 8.56
N THR A 679 -15.33 18.89 7.39
CA THR A 679 -16.17 18.12 6.46
C THR A 679 -16.29 16.65 6.85
N THR A 680 -15.30 16.09 7.56
CA THR A 680 -15.24 14.67 7.93
C THR A 680 -16.43 14.21 8.79
N PRO A 681 -16.85 14.92 9.85
CA PRO A 681 -18.01 14.51 10.66
C PRO A 681 -19.28 14.32 9.85
N ALA A 682 -19.56 15.24 8.91
CA ALA A 682 -20.74 15.17 8.08
C ALA A 682 -20.75 13.94 7.16
N PHE A 683 -19.58 13.54 6.63
CA PHE A 683 -19.46 12.30 5.85
C PHE A 683 -19.54 11.06 6.73
N ARG A 684 -18.88 11.07 7.90
CA ARG A 684 -18.93 9.98 8.89
C ARG A 684 -20.36 9.72 9.34
N GLN A 685 -21.17 10.76 9.51
CA GLN A 685 -22.54 10.65 10.01
C GLN A 685 -23.58 10.48 8.90
N ALA A 686 -23.28 10.74 7.63
CA ALA A 686 -24.26 10.56 6.56
C ALA A 686 -24.76 9.10 6.46
N PRO A 687 -26.02 8.86 6.11
CA PRO A 687 -26.43 7.55 5.58
C PRO A 687 -25.56 7.17 4.39
N LYS A 688 -25.18 5.90 4.28
CA LYS A 688 -24.44 5.37 3.12
C LYS A 688 -25.36 4.43 2.37
N ALA A 689 -25.58 4.68 1.09
CA ALA A 689 -26.12 3.67 0.20
C ALA A 689 -25.04 2.61 -0.03
N THR A 690 -25.38 1.35 0.22
CA THR A 690 -24.53 0.19 -0.03
C THR A 690 -25.10 -0.52 -1.24
N VAL A 691 -24.40 -0.47 -2.37
CA VAL A 691 -24.93 -0.94 -3.65
C VAL A 691 -24.07 -2.06 -4.21
N GLU A 692 -24.69 -3.21 -4.43
CA GLU A 692 -24.08 -4.36 -5.07
C GLU A 692 -24.32 -4.34 -6.58
N PHE A 693 -23.41 -4.99 -7.31
CA PHE A 693 -23.57 -5.23 -8.75
C PHE A 693 -23.58 -6.74 -8.94
N GLY A 694 -24.31 -7.23 -9.94
CA GLY A 694 -24.46 -8.68 -10.18
C GLY A 694 -25.88 -9.15 -9.89
N THR A 695 -26.86 -8.50 -10.52
CA THR A 695 -28.27 -8.87 -10.41
C THR A 695 -28.51 -10.35 -10.75
N LEU A 696 -29.37 -11.01 -9.98
CA LEU A 696 -29.88 -12.35 -10.29
C LEU A 696 -31.18 -12.32 -11.12
N LEU A 697 -31.68 -11.13 -11.46
CA LEU A 697 -32.92 -10.94 -12.21
C LEU A 697 -32.75 -11.07 -13.72
N THR A 698 -31.51 -11.07 -14.22
CA THR A 698 -31.22 -11.30 -15.63
C THR A 698 -30.73 -12.73 -15.88
N PRO A 699 -30.96 -13.31 -17.08
CA PRO A 699 -30.45 -14.63 -17.41
C PRO A 699 -28.92 -14.73 -17.28
N ASN A 700 -28.18 -13.73 -17.77
CA ASN A 700 -26.72 -13.73 -17.69
C ASN A 700 -26.24 -13.52 -16.25
N GLY A 701 -26.86 -12.62 -15.49
CA GLY A 701 -26.50 -12.36 -14.10
C GLY A 701 -26.68 -13.60 -13.21
N LYS A 702 -27.85 -14.26 -13.31
CA LYS A 702 -28.11 -15.53 -12.63
C LYS A 702 -27.12 -16.61 -13.03
N ARG A 703 -26.92 -16.82 -14.34
CA ARG A 703 -26.00 -17.85 -14.84
C ARG A 703 -24.54 -17.58 -14.44
N GLY A 704 -24.12 -16.32 -14.45
CA GLY A 704 -22.82 -15.89 -13.98
C GLY A 704 -22.60 -16.20 -12.49
N ALA A 705 -23.59 -15.88 -11.65
CA ALA A 705 -23.56 -16.22 -10.23
C ALA A 705 -23.52 -17.74 -9.98
N ASP A 706 -24.34 -18.53 -10.69
CA ASP A 706 -24.32 -19.99 -10.58
C ASP A 706 -22.93 -20.57 -10.94
N LEU A 707 -22.29 -20.01 -11.97
CA LEU A 707 -20.94 -20.42 -12.38
C LEU A 707 -19.86 -19.95 -11.41
N PHE A 708 -20.05 -18.79 -10.79
CA PHE A 708 -19.18 -18.31 -9.72
C PHE A 708 -19.24 -19.25 -8.51
N GLU A 709 -20.43 -19.63 -8.05
CA GLU A 709 -20.60 -20.58 -6.95
C GLU A 709 -20.05 -21.97 -7.29
N ALA A 710 -20.29 -22.47 -8.51
CA ALA A 710 -19.67 -23.71 -8.98
C ALA A 710 -18.13 -23.60 -9.02
N ALA A 711 -17.59 -22.45 -9.39
CA ALA A 711 -16.16 -22.18 -9.39
C ALA A 711 -15.58 -22.14 -7.97
N ARG A 712 -16.34 -21.67 -6.96
CA ARG A 712 -15.95 -21.77 -5.54
C ARG A 712 -15.83 -23.21 -5.09
N GLN A 713 -16.86 -24.01 -5.36
CA GLN A 713 -16.92 -25.42 -4.95
C GLN A 713 -15.85 -26.27 -5.64
N SER A 714 -15.49 -25.95 -6.87
CA SER A 714 -14.49 -26.70 -7.65
C SER A 714 -13.05 -26.16 -7.54
N GLY A 715 -12.83 -25.02 -6.88
CA GLY A 715 -11.51 -24.38 -6.78
C GLY A 715 -11.04 -23.66 -8.05
N ASP A 716 -11.94 -23.28 -8.96
CA ASP A 716 -11.60 -22.50 -10.17
C ASP A 716 -11.36 -21.02 -9.85
N GLY A 717 -10.18 -20.72 -9.32
CA GLY A 717 -9.79 -19.34 -8.99
C GLY A 717 -9.76 -18.39 -10.19
N SER A 718 -9.65 -18.90 -11.42
CA SER A 718 -9.65 -18.05 -12.63
C SER A 718 -11.05 -17.51 -12.94
N THR A 719 -12.07 -18.36 -12.84
CA THR A 719 -13.47 -17.94 -13.02
C THR A 719 -13.91 -17.03 -11.87
N GLN A 720 -13.55 -17.34 -10.63
CA GLN A 720 -13.80 -16.47 -9.47
C GLN A 720 -13.22 -15.06 -9.69
N LYS A 721 -11.93 -14.97 -10.05
CA LYS A 721 -11.25 -13.69 -10.30
C LYS A 721 -11.86 -12.91 -11.46
N GLU A 722 -12.24 -13.58 -12.55
CA GLU A 722 -12.85 -12.92 -13.71
C GLU A 722 -14.24 -12.38 -13.40
N TYR A 723 -15.07 -13.14 -12.68
CA TYR A 723 -16.39 -12.70 -12.23
C TYR A 723 -16.28 -11.46 -11.32
N LEU A 724 -15.49 -11.54 -10.26
CA LEU A 724 -15.27 -10.43 -9.33
C LEU A 724 -14.69 -9.21 -10.04
N LYS A 725 -13.70 -9.39 -10.93
CA LYS A 725 -13.12 -8.31 -11.73
C LYS A 725 -14.16 -7.57 -12.57
N LEU A 726 -15.12 -8.28 -13.18
CA LEU A 726 -16.18 -7.63 -13.97
C LEU A 726 -17.07 -6.73 -13.10
N LEU A 727 -17.46 -7.22 -11.92
CA LEU A 727 -18.28 -6.45 -10.97
C LEU A 727 -17.50 -5.22 -10.45
N THR A 728 -16.33 -5.44 -9.87
CA THR A 728 -15.57 -4.38 -9.20
C THR A 728 -15.00 -3.36 -10.17
N THR A 729 -14.61 -3.75 -11.39
CA THR A 729 -14.21 -2.78 -12.43
C THR A 729 -15.37 -1.86 -12.80
N THR A 730 -16.60 -2.37 -12.84
CA THR A 730 -17.79 -1.58 -13.16
C THR A 730 -18.14 -0.64 -12.00
N MET A 731 -18.10 -1.13 -10.76
CA MET A 731 -18.25 -0.30 -9.56
C MET A 731 -17.21 0.83 -9.54
N TYR A 732 -15.92 0.48 -9.67
CA TYR A 732 -14.79 1.41 -9.63
C TYR A 732 -14.89 2.51 -10.69
N LYS A 733 -15.30 2.15 -11.90
CA LYS A 733 -15.51 3.13 -12.99
C LYS A 733 -16.74 4.00 -12.73
N SER A 734 -17.82 3.45 -12.19
CA SER A 734 -19.04 4.22 -11.87
C SER A 734 -18.81 5.29 -10.80
N GLY A 735 -17.91 5.02 -9.84
CA GLY A 735 -17.50 5.95 -8.79
C GLY A 735 -16.51 7.03 -9.23
N ARG A 736 -16.10 7.05 -10.50
CA ARG A 736 -15.07 7.97 -11.05
C ARG A 736 -15.60 8.79 -12.22
N GLY A 737 -14.90 9.90 -12.51
CA GLY A 737 -15.37 10.95 -13.42
C GLY A 737 -16.11 12.05 -12.65
N LYS A 738 -16.12 13.28 -13.16
CA LYS A 738 -16.86 14.39 -12.53
C LYS A 738 -17.71 15.12 -13.57
N PRO A 739 -19.03 15.24 -13.35
CA PRO A 739 -19.81 14.61 -12.28
C PRO A 739 -20.01 13.10 -12.51
N THR A 740 -19.95 12.29 -11.43
CA THR A 740 -20.31 10.84 -11.50
C THR A 740 -21.82 10.67 -11.68
N LEU A 741 -22.28 9.49 -12.11
CA LEU A 741 -23.71 9.20 -12.16
C LEU A 741 -24.35 9.26 -10.76
N TRP A 742 -23.67 8.74 -9.73
CA TRP A 742 -24.07 8.85 -8.34
C TRP A 742 -24.27 10.30 -7.89
N GLU A 743 -23.32 11.18 -8.21
CA GLU A 743 -23.39 12.61 -7.90
C GLU A 743 -24.55 13.28 -8.64
N LYS A 744 -24.77 12.94 -9.92
CA LYS A 744 -25.94 13.42 -10.68
C LYS A 744 -27.25 12.99 -10.01
N THR A 745 -27.35 11.74 -9.58
CA THR A 745 -28.57 11.23 -8.92
C THR A 745 -28.80 11.92 -7.56
N VAL A 746 -27.77 12.16 -6.75
CA VAL A 746 -27.91 12.96 -5.51
C VAL A 746 -28.40 14.37 -5.82
N ARG A 747 -27.80 15.07 -6.78
CA ARG A 747 -28.23 16.42 -7.19
C ARG A 747 -29.68 16.44 -7.70
N LEU A 748 -30.07 15.42 -8.45
CA LEU A 748 -31.46 15.24 -8.89
C LEU A 748 -32.41 15.02 -7.71
N SER A 749 -32.00 14.23 -6.72
CA SER A 749 -32.79 13.91 -5.53
C SER A 749 -33.01 15.16 -4.67
N THR A 750 -31.93 15.92 -4.39
CA THR A 750 -31.99 17.11 -3.54
C THR A 750 -32.52 18.35 -4.28
N GLY A 751 -32.42 18.38 -5.61
CA GLY A 751 -32.62 19.58 -6.42
C GLY A 751 -31.50 20.61 -6.23
N GLY A 752 -30.40 20.21 -5.60
CA GLY A 752 -29.26 21.04 -5.25
C GLY A 752 -28.11 20.96 -6.25
N SER A 753 -26.96 21.48 -5.83
CA SER A 753 -25.69 21.43 -6.58
C SER A 753 -24.59 20.69 -5.80
N ASP A 754 -25.02 19.85 -4.85
CA ASP A 754 -24.13 19.18 -3.92
C ASP A 754 -23.11 18.34 -4.67
N LYS A 755 -21.85 18.44 -4.21
CA LYS A 755 -20.78 17.58 -4.66
C LYS A 755 -20.74 16.36 -3.77
N VAL A 756 -21.00 15.20 -4.35
CA VAL A 756 -20.75 13.93 -3.66
C VAL A 756 -19.27 13.63 -3.76
N THR A 757 -18.60 13.61 -2.62
CA THR A 757 -17.20 13.20 -2.50
C THR A 757 -17.13 11.96 -1.62
N ARG A 758 -15.99 11.24 -1.64
CA ARG A 758 -15.80 10.01 -0.85
C ARG A 758 -16.78 8.89 -1.21
N ILE A 759 -16.97 8.67 -2.51
CA ILE A 759 -17.58 7.44 -3.01
C ILE A 759 -16.51 6.35 -2.90
N TYR A 760 -16.78 5.32 -2.11
CA TYR A 760 -15.84 4.22 -1.88
C TYR A 760 -16.21 3.05 -2.77
N SER A 761 -15.25 2.57 -3.56
CA SER A 761 -15.45 1.46 -4.50
C SER A 761 -14.29 0.48 -4.38
N PRO A 762 -14.55 -0.83 -4.49
CA PRO A 762 -13.50 -1.85 -4.50
C PRO A 762 -12.73 -1.81 -5.82
N THR A 763 -11.59 -2.48 -5.87
CA THR A 763 -10.80 -2.65 -7.09
C THR A 763 -10.83 -4.11 -7.57
N ALA A 764 -10.25 -4.39 -8.74
CA ALA A 764 -10.12 -5.77 -9.21
C ALA A 764 -9.09 -6.57 -8.40
N GLU A 765 -8.13 -5.87 -7.81
CA GLU A 765 -7.04 -6.41 -7.00
C GLU A 765 -7.46 -6.62 -5.54
N ASP A 766 -8.43 -5.85 -5.06
CA ASP A 766 -8.97 -5.93 -3.70
C ASP A 766 -10.52 -5.84 -3.72
N PRO A 767 -11.21 -6.92 -4.16
CA PRO A 767 -12.67 -6.91 -4.33
C PRO A 767 -13.43 -6.67 -3.04
N PHE A 768 -12.93 -7.20 -1.91
CA PHE A 768 -13.65 -7.17 -0.63
C PHE A 768 -13.23 -6.01 0.28
N ALA A 769 -12.37 -5.10 -0.21
CA ALA A 769 -12.05 -3.85 0.49
C ALA A 769 -13.29 -3.04 0.87
N ILE A 770 -14.32 -3.07 0.02
CA ILE A 770 -15.63 -2.48 0.29
C ILE A 770 -16.65 -3.58 -0.01
N SER A 771 -17.22 -4.15 1.05
CA SER A 771 -18.04 -5.35 0.95
C SER A 771 -19.07 -5.43 2.08
N GLY A 772 -19.91 -6.45 2.01
CA GLY A 772 -20.83 -6.83 3.06
C GLY A 772 -21.23 -8.28 2.91
N THR A 773 -22.07 -8.75 3.82
CA THR A 773 -22.66 -10.09 3.74
C THR A 773 -24.16 -10.02 3.58
N PHE A 774 -24.70 -11.04 2.92
CA PHE A 774 -26.12 -11.32 2.86
C PHE A 774 -26.32 -12.83 2.79
N GLU A 775 -27.14 -13.38 3.69
CA GLU A 775 -27.42 -14.81 3.81
C GLU A 775 -26.13 -15.66 3.93
N GLY A 776 -25.11 -15.11 4.62
CA GLY A 776 -23.83 -15.77 4.85
C GLY A 776 -22.87 -15.81 3.66
N ALA A 777 -23.19 -15.14 2.55
CA ALA A 777 -22.30 -14.92 1.41
C ALA A 777 -21.74 -13.50 1.42
N ALA A 778 -20.46 -13.33 1.08
CA ALA A 778 -19.83 -12.01 0.96
C ALA A 778 -19.95 -11.48 -0.48
N ALA A 779 -20.26 -10.19 -0.61
CA ALA A 779 -20.34 -9.52 -1.90
C ALA A 779 -19.60 -8.17 -1.88
N PRO A 780 -18.85 -7.83 -2.96
CA PRO A 780 -18.31 -6.49 -3.12
C PRO A 780 -19.44 -5.47 -3.30
N ASN A 781 -19.29 -4.27 -2.75
CA ASN A 781 -20.26 -3.19 -2.93
C ASN A 781 -19.60 -1.83 -3.11
N ILE A 782 -20.35 -0.86 -3.63
CA ILE A 782 -19.96 0.55 -3.66
C ILE A 782 -20.74 1.31 -2.59
N ARG A 783 -20.06 2.18 -1.83
CA ARG A 783 -20.66 3.01 -0.79
C ARG A 783 -20.73 4.46 -1.19
N VAL A 784 -21.95 5.01 -1.21
CA VAL A 784 -22.22 6.40 -1.59
C VAL A 784 -22.77 7.17 -0.40
N PRO A 785 -22.10 8.24 0.08
CA PRO A 785 -22.62 9.04 1.19
C PRO A 785 -23.80 9.92 0.72
N LEU A 786 -24.94 9.80 1.41
CA LEU A 786 -26.19 10.51 1.15
C LEU A 786 -26.39 11.64 2.18
N LYS A 787 -25.43 12.56 2.23
CA LYS A 787 -25.40 13.66 3.19
C LYS A 787 -26.63 14.57 3.05
N ASP A 788 -27.23 14.93 4.18
CA ASP A 788 -28.36 15.88 4.31
C ASP A 788 -29.60 15.51 3.46
N MET A 789 -29.74 14.24 3.05
CA MET A 789 -30.88 13.78 2.27
C MET A 789 -32.03 13.33 3.18
N ALA A 790 -33.24 13.82 2.87
CA ALA A 790 -34.46 13.35 3.51
C ALA A 790 -34.81 11.91 3.08
N PRO A 791 -35.58 11.15 3.86
CA PRO A 791 -35.90 9.76 3.52
C PRO A 791 -36.52 9.56 2.13
N ASP A 792 -37.40 10.45 1.68
CA ASP A 792 -38.01 10.36 0.33
C ASP A 792 -36.98 10.62 -0.80
N GLN A 793 -35.98 11.46 -0.52
CA GLN A 793 -34.88 11.70 -1.47
C GLN A 793 -33.95 10.48 -1.55
N ILE A 794 -33.73 9.79 -0.42
CA ILE A 794 -33.00 8.53 -0.38
C ILE A 794 -33.78 7.45 -1.12
N ALA A 795 -35.10 7.38 -0.94
CA ALA A 795 -35.98 6.44 -1.65
C ALA A 795 -35.89 6.63 -3.16
N TYR A 796 -35.98 7.86 -3.66
CA TYR A 796 -35.81 8.16 -5.08
C TYR A 796 -34.39 7.81 -5.58
N PHE A 797 -33.34 8.13 -4.82
CA PHE A 797 -31.97 7.73 -5.18
C PHE A 797 -31.83 6.20 -5.31
N ASN A 798 -32.35 5.47 -4.32
CA ASN A 798 -32.36 4.01 -4.29
C ASN A 798 -33.17 3.46 -5.46
N ALA A 799 -34.33 4.03 -5.78
CA ALA A 799 -35.16 3.60 -6.90
C ALA A 799 -34.47 3.79 -8.26
N MET A 800 -33.80 4.92 -8.48
CA MET A 800 -33.04 5.16 -9.71
C MET A 800 -31.92 4.13 -9.92
N ALA A 801 -31.12 3.88 -8.87
CA ALA A 801 -30.03 2.92 -8.93
C ALA A 801 -30.54 1.47 -9.02
N GLY A 802 -31.55 1.11 -8.21
CA GLY A 802 -32.15 -0.22 -8.15
C GLY A 802 -32.80 -0.62 -9.46
N GLN A 803 -33.58 0.28 -10.08
CA GLN A 803 -34.20 0.02 -11.38
C GLN A 803 -33.14 -0.15 -12.48
N GLY A 804 -32.14 0.71 -12.53
CA GLY A 804 -31.09 0.65 -13.55
C GLY A 804 -30.18 -0.57 -13.46
N LEU A 805 -29.80 -0.95 -12.24
CA LEU A 805 -28.97 -2.12 -11.96
C LEU A 805 -29.78 -3.42 -11.84
N LYS A 806 -31.12 -3.34 -11.91
CA LYS A 806 -32.08 -4.44 -11.72
C LYS A 806 -31.86 -5.17 -10.40
N GLN A 807 -31.89 -4.45 -9.28
CA GLN A 807 -31.70 -5.04 -7.95
C GLN A 807 -33.03 -5.37 -7.29
N LYS A 808 -33.10 -6.47 -6.53
CA LYS A 808 -34.31 -6.79 -5.74
C LYS A 808 -34.49 -5.87 -4.54
N ALA A 809 -33.39 -5.35 -4.01
CA ALA A 809 -33.43 -4.39 -2.94
C ALA A 809 -32.29 -3.38 -3.05
N MET A 810 -32.53 -2.19 -2.51
CA MET A 810 -31.56 -1.12 -2.39
C MET A 810 -31.59 -0.60 -0.96
N ALA A 811 -30.43 -0.59 -0.31
CA ALA A 811 -30.32 -0.22 1.09
C ALA A 811 -29.38 0.97 1.29
N ALA A 812 -29.83 1.89 2.12
CA ALA A 812 -29.03 2.91 2.76
C ALA A 812 -29.16 2.75 4.28
N ALA A 813 -28.03 2.83 4.96
CA ALA A 813 -27.99 2.74 6.42
C ALA A 813 -27.09 3.83 6.98
N GLN A 814 -27.48 4.34 8.14
CA GLN A 814 -26.65 5.20 8.96
C GLN A 814 -26.11 4.34 10.12
N VAL A 815 -24.80 4.15 10.14
CA VAL A 815 -24.09 3.63 11.31
C VAL A 815 -23.34 4.79 11.95
N ARG A 816 -23.66 5.07 13.21
CA ARG A 816 -23.05 6.14 14.01
C ARG A 816 -22.47 5.54 15.27
N ARG A 817 -21.18 5.79 15.52
CA ARG A 817 -20.57 5.44 16.81
C ARG A 817 -21.23 6.23 17.94
N THR A 818 -21.54 5.54 19.03
CA THR A 818 -22.13 6.11 20.25
C THR A 818 -21.08 6.20 21.34
N VAL A 819 -21.31 7.09 22.30
CA VAL A 819 -20.55 7.07 23.55
C VAL A 819 -21.18 6.02 24.47
N PRO A 820 -20.42 5.22 25.22
CA PRO A 820 -20.98 4.30 26.21
C PRO A 820 -21.97 5.02 27.15
N GLY A 821 -23.20 4.51 27.25
CA GLY A 821 -24.28 5.10 28.05
C GLY A 821 -25.04 6.25 27.39
N GLU A 822 -24.73 6.62 26.14
CA GLU A 822 -25.56 7.53 25.35
C GLU A 822 -26.91 6.89 25.04
N ALA A 823 -28.00 7.61 25.30
CA ALA A 823 -29.34 7.13 24.92
C ALA A 823 -29.48 7.10 23.39
N LEU A 824 -30.02 6.00 22.87
CA LEU A 824 -30.35 5.86 21.45
C LEU A 824 -31.42 6.88 21.05
N LYS A 825 -31.32 7.38 19.82
CA LYS A 825 -32.34 8.26 19.23
C LYS A 825 -33.49 7.43 18.67
N ASP A 826 -34.63 8.07 18.46
CA ASP A 826 -35.80 7.43 17.85
C ASP A 826 -35.46 6.75 16.50
N GLY A 827 -35.77 5.46 16.44
CA GLY A 827 -35.51 4.59 15.28
C GLY A 827 -34.06 4.11 15.14
N GLU A 828 -33.18 4.41 16.11
CA GLU A 828 -31.85 3.78 16.20
C GLU A 828 -31.96 2.42 16.93
N VAL A 829 -31.16 1.46 16.47
CA VAL A 829 -30.97 0.14 17.08
C VAL A 829 -29.52 0.07 17.54
N GLU A 830 -29.27 -0.44 18.74
CA GLU A 830 -27.91 -0.67 19.23
C GLU A 830 -27.20 -1.70 18.35
N THR A 831 -25.93 -1.47 18.07
CA THR A 831 -25.05 -2.40 17.35
C THR A 831 -23.59 -2.13 17.70
N SER A 832 -22.66 -2.83 17.05
CA SER A 832 -21.22 -2.62 17.20
C SER A 832 -20.51 -2.44 15.87
N SER A 833 -19.40 -1.71 15.91
CA SER A 833 -18.41 -1.66 14.82
C SER A 833 -17.09 -2.22 15.32
N ILE A 834 -16.46 -3.11 14.56
CA ILE A 834 -15.16 -3.71 14.88
C ILE A 834 -14.12 -3.13 13.92
N ARG A 835 -13.01 -2.62 14.46
CA ARG A 835 -11.86 -2.12 13.69
C ARG A 835 -10.63 -2.94 14.00
N PHE A 836 -9.84 -3.28 13.00
CA PHE A 836 -8.56 -3.99 13.18
C PHE A 836 -7.54 -3.57 12.13
N ASP A 837 -6.25 -3.71 12.44
CA ASP A 837 -5.18 -3.47 11.47
C ASP A 837 -5.22 -4.57 10.39
N TRP A 838 -5.16 -4.19 9.12
CA TRP A 838 -5.15 -5.13 7.99
C TRP A 838 -4.31 -4.64 6.81
N ASP A 839 -3.42 -5.52 6.35
CA ASP A 839 -2.52 -5.29 5.22
C ASP A 839 -2.77 -6.25 4.07
N GLY A 840 -2.53 -5.76 2.85
CA GLY A 840 -2.85 -6.49 1.63
C GLY A 840 -4.33 -6.48 1.29
N ALA A 841 -4.73 -7.28 0.30
CA ALA A 841 -6.12 -7.40 -0.13
C ALA A 841 -6.97 -8.06 0.98
N VAL A 842 -8.23 -7.63 1.12
CA VAL A 842 -9.17 -8.23 2.07
C VAL A 842 -9.64 -9.58 1.50
N PRO A 843 -9.38 -10.71 2.17
CA PRO A 843 -9.86 -12.01 1.72
C PRO A 843 -11.36 -12.12 1.92
N GLU A 844 -12.03 -12.79 0.99
CA GLU A 844 -13.46 -13.11 1.12
C GLU A 844 -13.74 -13.91 2.40
N GLU A 845 -12.87 -14.86 2.70
CA GLU A 845 -13.03 -15.81 3.82
C GLU A 845 -12.96 -15.11 5.18
N LEU A 846 -12.28 -13.97 5.24
CA LEU A 846 -12.25 -13.12 6.42
C LEU A 846 -13.64 -12.49 6.65
N ILE A 847 -14.26 -11.94 5.60
CA ILE A 847 -15.60 -11.32 5.67
C ILE A 847 -16.64 -12.37 6.06
N ILE A 848 -16.64 -13.51 5.38
CA ILE A 848 -17.57 -14.62 5.66
C ILE A 848 -17.36 -15.16 7.07
N GLY A 849 -16.10 -15.33 7.48
CA GLY A 849 -15.77 -15.87 8.80
C GLY A 849 -16.22 -14.97 9.94
N ILE A 850 -16.11 -13.64 9.80
CA ILE A 850 -16.64 -12.69 10.78
C ILE A 850 -18.17 -12.82 10.90
N SER A 851 -18.90 -12.77 9.78
CA SER A 851 -20.36 -12.89 9.80
C SER A 851 -20.82 -14.21 10.44
N ARG A 852 -20.17 -15.33 10.10
CA ARG A 852 -20.46 -16.63 10.73
C ARG A 852 -20.18 -16.65 12.22
N ALA A 853 -19.10 -16.00 12.66
CA ALA A 853 -18.74 -15.94 14.07
C ALA A 853 -19.72 -15.10 14.90
N LEU A 854 -20.37 -14.09 14.30
CA LEU A 854 -21.44 -13.32 14.94
C LEU A 854 -22.72 -14.15 15.17
N GLY A 855 -22.89 -15.24 14.43
CA GLY A 855 -24.06 -16.13 14.52
C GLY A 855 -25.17 -15.80 13.51
N ASP A 856 -26.20 -16.64 13.50
CA ASP A 856 -27.24 -16.61 12.47
C ASP A 856 -28.02 -15.28 12.46
N GLY A 857 -28.19 -14.71 11.26
CA GLY A 857 -28.98 -13.51 11.00
C GLY A 857 -28.20 -12.19 11.11
N PHE A 858 -26.96 -12.19 11.61
CA PHE A 858 -26.12 -11.00 11.62
C PHE A 858 -25.36 -10.85 10.29
N GLU A 859 -25.68 -9.77 9.59
CA GLU A 859 -24.96 -9.34 8.41
C GLU A 859 -23.95 -8.26 8.76
N ILE A 860 -22.92 -8.12 7.92
CA ILE A 860 -21.90 -7.10 8.13
C ILE A 860 -21.73 -6.20 6.93
N SER A 861 -21.22 -5.02 7.21
CA SER A 861 -20.79 -4.03 6.24
C SER A 861 -19.31 -3.76 6.48
N ALA A 862 -18.41 -4.28 5.65
CA ALA A 862 -16.96 -4.04 5.75
C ALA A 862 -16.43 -2.93 4.82
N MET A 863 -15.51 -2.13 5.33
CA MET A 863 -14.84 -1.06 4.58
C MET A 863 -13.38 -0.90 5.01
N ARG A 864 -12.48 -0.81 4.02
CA ARG A 864 -11.08 -0.50 4.20
C ARG A 864 -10.84 0.99 4.39
N TYR A 865 -10.05 1.31 5.40
CA TYR A 865 -9.48 2.61 5.71
C TYR A 865 -7.94 2.54 5.60
N PRO A 866 -7.23 3.68 5.57
CA PRO A 866 -5.77 3.67 5.47
C PRO A 866 -5.08 2.90 6.61
N ASP A 867 -5.69 2.83 7.79
CA ASP A 867 -5.13 2.19 8.97
C ASP A 867 -5.67 0.78 9.24
N GLY A 868 -6.49 0.21 8.35
CA GLY A 868 -7.04 -1.14 8.51
C GLY A 868 -8.45 -1.32 7.94
N VAL A 869 -9.20 -2.26 8.51
CA VAL A 869 -10.58 -2.56 8.10
C VAL A 869 -11.54 -2.24 9.24
N VAL A 870 -12.70 -1.71 8.89
CA VAL A 870 -13.84 -1.51 9.78
C VAL A 870 -14.98 -2.38 9.30
N VAL A 871 -15.58 -3.08 10.24
CA VAL A 871 -16.74 -3.94 10.05
C VAL A 871 -17.86 -3.37 10.90
N ASP A 872 -18.88 -2.82 10.25
CA ASP A 872 -20.10 -2.43 10.92
C ASP A 872 -21.05 -3.63 10.96
N VAL A 873 -21.52 -4.02 12.15
CA VAL A 873 -22.49 -5.11 12.29
C VAL A 873 -23.89 -4.55 12.04
N ASN A 874 -24.62 -5.16 11.11
CA ASN A 874 -26.02 -4.83 10.87
C ASN A 874 -26.88 -5.58 11.90
N PRO A 875 -27.96 -4.97 12.43
CA PRO A 875 -28.88 -5.71 13.28
C PRO A 875 -29.56 -6.83 12.48
N ARG A 876 -29.87 -7.93 13.14
CA ARG A 876 -30.72 -8.97 12.57
C ARG A 876 -32.18 -8.54 12.67
N PHE A 877 -32.98 -8.88 11.68
CA PHE A 877 -34.41 -8.52 11.64
C PHE A 877 -35.25 -9.77 11.89
N GLY A 878 -35.88 -9.85 13.07
CA GLY A 878 -36.79 -10.94 13.44
C GLY A 878 -38.21 -10.43 13.73
N ASP A 879 -39.11 -11.36 14.08
CA ASP A 879 -40.52 -11.06 14.40
C ASP A 879 -40.68 -10.06 15.57
N ALA A 880 -39.70 -10.02 16.48
CA ALA A 880 -39.66 -9.10 17.61
C ALA A 880 -39.12 -7.69 17.26
N GLY A 881 -38.70 -7.48 16.00
CA GLY A 881 -38.03 -6.27 15.54
C GLY A 881 -36.52 -6.46 15.34
N PRO A 882 -35.81 -5.37 15.01
CA PRO A 882 -34.37 -5.40 14.82
C PRO A 882 -33.62 -5.57 16.15
N GLU A 883 -32.62 -6.43 16.15
CA GLU A 883 -31.80 -6.77 17.32
C GLU A 883 -30.31 -6.65 16.96
N GLY A 884 -29.55 -5.96 17.80
CA GLY A 884 -28.09 -5.87 17.68
C GLY A 884 -27.38 -7.14 18.19
N PRO A 885 -26.09 -7.32 17.85
CA PRO A 885 -25.28 -8.39 18.41
C PRO A 885 -25.11 -8.22 19.91
N ASP A 886 -25.08 -9.33 20.65
CA ASP A 886 -24.68 -9.34 22.05
C ASP A 886 -23.15 -9.40 22.20
N VAL A 887 -22.67 -9.30 23.44
CA VAL A 887 -21.22 -9.30 23.74
C VAL A 887 -20.57 -10.61 23.32
N ASP A 888 -21.25 -11.74 23.50
CA ASP A 888 -20.70 -13.06 23.16
C ASP A 888 -20.51 -13.22 21.64
N ALA A 889 -21.44 -12.71 20.84
CA ALA A 889 -21.33 -12.68 19.38
C ALA A 889 -20.14 -11.82 18.92
N ILE A 890 -19.95 -10.65 19.52
CA ILE A 890 -18.82 -9.78 19.19
C ILE A 890 -17.49 -10.42 19.62
N ASP A 891 -17.42 -10.98 20.82
CA ASP A 891 -16.23 -11.67 21.31
C ASP A 891 -15.85 -12.86 20.42
N ALA A 892 -16.84 -13.64 19.94
CA ALA A 892 -16.60 -14.73 18.99
C ALA A 892 -16.03 -14.22 17.65
N ALA A 893 -16.53 -13.10 17.14
CA ALA A 893 -16.00 -12.48 15.92
C ALA A 893 -14.55 -11.96 16.11
N ILE A 894 -14.26 -11.35 17.25
CA ILE A 894 -12.91 -10.90 17.61
C ILE A 894 -11.96 -12.08 17.77
N GLU A 895 -12.41 -13.16 18.43
CA GLU A 895 -11.64 -14.38 18.61
C GLU A 895 -11.33 -15.05 17.27
N PHE A 896 -12.31 -15.13 16.36
CA PHE A 896 -12.10 -15.60 14.98
C PHE A 896 -11.00 -14.81 14.28
N LEU A 897 -11.08 -13.47 14.33
CA LEU A 897 -10.10 -12.58 13.71
C LEU A 897 -8.68 -12.82 14.26
N ILE A 898 -8.53 -12.91 15.58
CA ILE A 898 -7.23 -13.11 16.22
C ILE A 898 -6.67 -14.50 15.92
N LYS A 899 -7.48 -15.56 16.07
CA LYS A 899 -7.01 -16.95 15.93
C LYS A 899 -6.78 -17.36 14.48
N SER A 900 -7.66 -16.97 13.57
CA SER A 900 -7.64 -17.45 12.18
C SER A 900 -6.79 -16.57 11.27
N HIS A 901 -6.62 -15.29 11.62
CA HIS A 901 -5.96 -14.31 10.76
C HIS A 901 -4.84 -13.51 11.46
N ASN A 902 -4.55 -13.77 12.74
CA ASN A 902 -3.49 -13.09 13.50
C ASN A 902 -3.57 -11.56 13.42
N VAL A 903 -4.80 -11.01 13.42
CA VAL A 903 -4.99 -9.55 13.34
C VAL A 903 -4.52 -8.87 14.63
N LYS A 904 -4.16 -7.60 14.51
CA LYS A 904 -3.68 -6.78 15.63
C LYS A 904 -4.58 -5.58 15.86
N ASN A 905 -4.47 -4.99 17.05
CA ASN A 905 -5.15 -3.74 17.42
C ASN A 905 -6.66 -3.75 17.15
N VAL A 906 -7.31 -4.88 17.46
CA VAL A 906 -8.75 -5.02 17.37
C VAL A 906 -9.40 -4.10 18.40
N LYS A 907 -10.36 -3.29 17.95
CA LYS A 907 -11.17 -2.42 18.81
C LYS A 907 -12.63 -2.52 18.42
N GLU A 908 -13.45 -2.77 19.41
CA GLU A 908 -14.90 -2.63 19.31
C GLU A 908 -15.30 -1.18 19.62
N PHE A 909 -16.30 -0.69 18.90
CA PHE A 909 -16.98 0.56 19.18
C PHE A 909 -18.49 0.31 19.29
N PRO A 910 -19.13 0.74 20.40
CA PRO A 910 -20.57 0.85 20.45
C PRO A 910 -21.08 1.76 19.33
N SER A 911 -22.14 1.31 18.67
CA SER A 911 -22.70 1.95 17.49
C SER A 911 -24.22 1.93 17.54
N ALA A 912 -24.82 2.83 16.76
CA ALA A 912 -26.24 2.90 16.52
C ALA A 912 -26.49 2.73 15.02
N PHE A 913 -27.36 1.80 14.67
CA PHE A 913 -27.84 1.55 13.32
C PHE A 913 -29.19 2.22 13.11
N LYS A 914 -29.35 2.91 11.99
CA LYS A 914 -30.63 3.47 11.57
C LYS A 914 -30.87 3.21 10.08
N SER A 915 -32.00 2.57 9.79
CA SER A 915 -32.58 2.46 8.45
C SER A 915 -34.11 2.47 8.56
N GLU A 916 -34.77 3.16 7.63
CA GLU A 916 -36.23 3.27 7.56
C GLU A 916 -36.73 2.41 6.38
N TYR A 917 -37.55 1.40 6.67
CA TYR A 917 -38.15 0.53 5.65
C TYR A 917 -39.11 1.31 4.74
N GLY A 918 -39.09 0.99 3.44
CA GLY A 918 -39.87 1.69 2.41
C GLY A 918 -39.27 3.03 1.97
N LYS A 919 -38.15 3.46 2.56
CA LYS A 919 -37.44 4.69 2.21
C LYS A 919 -35.94 4.45 2.06
N ASN A 920 -35.25 4.24 3.17
CA ASN A 920 -33.83 3.94 3.18
C ASN A 920 -33.57 2.50 2.75
N TYR A 921 -34.52 1.60 2.95
CA TYR A 921 -34.54 0.26 2.38
C TYR A 921 -35.74 0.14 1.42
N VAL A 922 -35.48 0.00 0.13
CA VAL A 922 -36.50 -0.18 -0.91
C VAL A 922 -36.37 -1.59 -1.45
N GLU A 923 -37.43 -2.39 -1.35
CA GLU A 923 -37.52 -3.76 -1.85
C GLU A 923 -38.52 -3.81 -3.00
N ASP A 924 -38.19 -4.60 -4.03
CA ASP A 924 -38.97 -4.79 -5.24
C ASP A 924 -39.11 -6.28 -5.54
N ALA A 925 -40.26 -6.69 -6.06
CA ALA A 925 -40.55 -8.09 -6.38
C ALA A 925 -39.64 -8.67 -7.48
N GLY A 926 -38.87 -7.83 -8.16
CA GLY A 926 -37.96 -8.15 -9.25
C GLY A 926 -38.45 -7.71 -10.63
N ASP A 927 -39.58 -6.99 -10.71
CA ASP A 927 -40.18 -6.44 -11.93
C ASP A 927 -39.99 -4.91 -12.06
N GLY A 928 -39.42 -4.27 -11.05
CA GLY A 928 -39.17 -2.85 -10.95
C GLY A 928 -40.42 -2.00 -10.75
N GLU A 929 -41.59 -2.59 -10.43
CA GLU A 929 -42.82 -1.83 -10.21
C GLU A 929 -42.71 -0.86 -9.03
N GLU A 930 -42.09 -1.29 -7.93
CA GLU A 930 -41.98 -0.44 -6.73
C GLU A 930 -41.03 0.73 -6.96
N TYR A 931 -39.91 0.48 -7.64
CA TYR A 931 -39.00 1.57 -8.02
C TYR A 931 -39.66 2.58 -8.96
N ARG A 932 -40.40 2.11 -9.97
CA ARG A 932 -41.15 2.99 -10.88
C ARG A 932 -42.19 3.81 -10.13
N ARG A 933 -42.92 3.20 -9.20
CA ARG A 933 -43.89 3.89 -8.35
C ARG A 933 -43.25 5.04 -7.59
N ILE A 934 -42.13 4.79 -6.89
CA ILE A 934 -41.40 5.81 -6.12
C ILE A 934 -40.91 6.94 -7.04
N ILE A 935 -40.38 6.60 -8.22
CA ILE A 935 -39.93 7.58 -9.21
C ILE A 935 -41.10 8.44 -9.68
N GLU A 936 -42.20 7.84 -10.13
CA GLU A 936 -43.38 8.54 -10.61
C GLU A 936 -43.99 9.46 -9.55
N GLU A 937 -44.11 9.00 -8.30
CA GLU A 937 -44.56 9.80 -7.17
C GLU A 937 -43.64 10.99 -6.90
N THR A 938 -42.32 10.79 -6.99
CA THR A 938 -41.33 11.85 -6.80
C THR A 938 -41.42 12.90 -7.92
N LEU A 939 -41.52 12.48 -9.17
CA LEU A 939 -41.66 13.38 -10.33
C LEU A 939 -42.94 14.20 -10.24
N LYS A 940 -44.05 13.56 -9.84
CA LYS A 940 -45.31 14.24 -9.57
C LYS A 940 -45.16 15.27 -8.44
N GLY A 941 -44.50 14.91 -7.34
CA GLY A 941 -44.21 15.83 -6.25
C GLY A 941 -43.38 17.07 -6.67
N TRP A 942 -42.45 16.92 -7.63
CA TRP A 942 -41.73 18.06 -8.20
C TRP A 942 -42.63 18.98 -9.03
N GLU A 943 -43.56 18.42 -9.80
CA GLU A 943 -44.56 19.17 -10.57
C GLU A 943 -45.52 19.91 -9.64
N ASP A 944 -46.11 19.22 -8.66
CA ASP A 944 -47.04 19.78 -7.68
C ASP A 944 -46.38 20.91 -6.87
N GLY A 945 -45.12 20.72 -6.45
CA GLY A 945 -44.34 21.74 -5.75
C GLY A 945 -44.02 22.97 -6.63
N ALA A 946 -43.80 22.77 -7.93
CA ALA A 946 -43.63 23.88 -8.88
C ALA A 946 -44.96 24.61 -9.13
N ALA A 947 -46.06 23.87 -9.22
CA ALA A 947 -47.41 24.42 -9.40
C ALA A 947 -47.81 25.28 -8.19
N THR A 948 -47.56 24.78 -6.98
CA THR A 948 -47.79 25.50 -5.72
C THR A 948 -47.04 26.83 -5.70
N LYS A 949 -45.74 26.84 -6.05
CA LYS A 949 -44.95 28.09 -6.14
C LYS A 949 -45.55 29.09 -7.14
N ILE A 950 -46.08 28.61 -8.26
CA ILE A 950 -46.73 29.47 -9.25
C ILE A 950 -48.06 30.05 -8.71
N VAL A 951 -48.86 29.24 -8.01
CA VAL A 951 -50.08 29.73 -7.34
C VAL A 951 -49.74 30.79 -6.29
N GLU A 952 -48.72 30.56 -5.47
CA GLU A 952 -48.23 31.53 -4.48
C GLU A 952 -47.75 32.84 -5.10
N LEU A 953 -47.06 32.78 -6.26
CA LEU A 953 -46.63 33.99 -6.98
C LEU A 953 -47.79 34.89 -7.40
N THR A 954 -48.98 34.32 -7.62
CA THR A 954 -50.20 35.09 -7.93
C THR A 954 -50.94 35.59 -6.69
N GLY A 955 -50.52 35.18 -5.50
CA GLY A 955 -51.28 35.39 -4.27
C GLY A 955 -52.51 34.50 -4.16
N GLY A 956 -52.53 33.35 -4.85
CA GLY A 956 -53.65 32.41 -4.88
C GLY A 956 -54.73 32.70 -5.94
N GLY A 957 -54.45 33.58 -6.91
CA GLY A 957 -55.44 34.01 -7.90
C GLY A 957 -55.62 33.09 -9.12
N ILE A 958 -54.84 32.02 -9.23
CA ILE A 958 -55.03 30.97 -10.23
C ILE A 958 -55.12 29.59 -9.58
N SER A 959 -55.80 28.66 -10.25
CA SER A 959 -55.88 27.26 -9.80
C SER A 959 -54.57 26.51 -10.03
N GLU A 960 -54.33 25.48 -9.22
CA GLU A 960 -53.23 24.54 -9.41
C GLU A 960 -53.29 23.85 -10.79
N ALA A 961 -54.48 23.48 -11.26
CA ALA A 961 -54.67 22.91 -12.60
C ALA A 961 -54.21 23.86 -13.72
N THR A 962 -54.41 25.17 -13.56
CA THR A 962 -53.89 26.18 -14.50
C THR A 962 -52.37 26.25 -14.46
N ALA A 963 -51.77 26.18 -13.27
CA ALA A 963 -50.32 26.18 -13.10
C ALA A 963 -49.68 24.93 -13.72
N VAL A 964 -50.25 23.74 -13.51
CA VAL A 964 -49.78 22.47 -14.11
C VAL A 964 -49.83 22.52 -15.64
N LYS A 965 -50.93 22.97 -16.25
CA LYS A 965 -51.01 23.14 -17.72
C LYS A 965 -49.92 24.04 -18.27
N PHE A 966 -49.61 25.13 -17.56
CA PHE A 966 -48.53 26.02 -17.93
C PHE A 966 -47.16 25.34 -17.81
N LEU A 967 -46.89 24.61 -16.72
CA LEU A 967 -45.63 23.89 -16.50
C LEU A 967 -45.37 22.86 -17.62
N ARG A 968 -46.40 22.11 -18.01
CA ARG A 968 -46.37 21.14 -19.11
C ARG A 968 -46.26 21.79 -20.50
N GLY A 969 -46.54 23.09 -20.60
CA GLY A 969 -46.53 23.81 -21.87
C GLY A 969 -47.79 23.65 -22.72
N GLU A 970 -48.85 23.11 -22.13
CA GLU A 970 -50.16 22.97 -22.76
C GLU A 970 -50.85 24.33 -22.96
N SER A 971 -50.51 25.33 -22.14
CA SER A 971 -51.03 26.70 -22.25
C SER A 971 -49.99 27.75 -21.88
N LYS A 972 -50.24 29.00 -22.29
CA LYS A 972 -49.57 30.17 -21.69
C LYS A 972 -50.12 30.39 -20.27
N LEU A 973 -49.35 31.07 -19.42
CA LEU A 973 -49.83 31.49 -18.11
C LEU A 973 -50.79 32.68 -18.30
N ASP A 974 -52.08 32.40 -18.41
CA ASP A 974 -53.13 33.38 -18.59
C ASP A 974 -53.52 34.00 -17.24
N VAL A 975 -52.80 35.05 -16.85
CA VAL A 975 -53.03 35.83 -15.63
C VAL A 975 -53.21 37.29 -16.04
N SER A 976 -54.24 37.94 -15.51
CA SER A 976 -54.51 39.37 -15.63
C SER A 976 -54.22 40.09 -14.30
N THR A 977 -54.25 41.42 -14.28
CA THR A 977 -54.11 42.20 -13.03
C THR A 977 -55.26 41.96 -12.05
N ALA A 978 -56.42 41.50 -12.53
CA ALA A 978 -57.57 41.17 -11.67
C ALA A 978 -57.38 39.85 -10.90
N ASP A 979 -56.52 38.97 -11.43
CA ASP A 979 -56.20 37.67 -10.83
C ASP A 979 -55.02 37.75 -9.85
N LEU A 980 -54.57 38.97 -9.49
CA LEU A 980 -53.42 39.18 -8.63
C LEU A 980 -53.84 39.90 -7.35
N LYS A 981 -53.24 39.52 -6.23
CA LYS A 981 -53.37 40.28 -4.98
C LYS A 981 -52.78 41.69 -5.15
N GLU A 982 -53.37 42.65 -4.44
CA GLU A 982 -52.98 44.06 -4.51
C GLU A 982 -51.46 44.26 -4.29
N GLY A 983 -50.81 45.02 -5.17
CA GLY A 983 -49.37 45.30 -5.14
C GLY A 983 -48.48 44.36 -5.97
N ILE A 984 -49.00 43.26 -6.53
CA ILE A 984 -48.22 42.31 -7.36
C ILE A 984 -48.18 42.77 -8.82
N LYS A 985 -46.98 42.89 -9.40
CA LYS A 985 -46.80 43.23 -10.83
C LYS A 985 -46.89 41.99 -11.72
N ILE A 986 -47.80 42.00 -12.68
CA ILE A 986 -48.03 40.92 -13.66
C ILE A 986 -46.78 40.49 -14.44
N SER A 987 -45.89 41.43 -14.80
CA SER A 987 -44.64 41.13 -15.50
C SER A 987 -43.65 40.37 -14.62
N SER A 988 -43.64 40.65 -13.32
CA SER A 988 -42.81 39.92 -12.33
C SER A 988 -43.31 38.48 -12.15
N VAL A 989 -44.63 38.28 -12.12
CA VAL A 989 -45.25 36.95 -12.02
C VAL A 989 -44.90 36.09 -13.24
N ARG A 990 -45.13 36.62 -14.45
CA ARG A 990 -44.84 35.87 -15.69
C ARG A 990 -43.37 35.48 -15.81
N GLY A 991 -42.44 36.39 -15.51
CA GLY A 991 -41.01 36.10 -15.55
C GLY A 991 -40.56 35.05 -14.52
N ARG A 992 -41.09 35.12 -13.29
CA ARG A 992 -40.78 34.16 -12.23
C ARG A 992 -41.40 32.79 -12.51
N ALA A 993 -42.64 32.73 -13.00
CA ALA A 993 -43.30 31.49 -13.40
C ALA A 993 -42.56 30.79 -14.55
N GLU A 994 -42.10 31.54 -15.55
CA GLU A 994 -41.26 31.00 -16.64
C GLU A 994 -39.94 30.44 -16.12
N THR A 995 -39.33 31.09 -15.12
CA THR A 995 -38.11 30.59 -14.46
C THR A 995 -38.38 29.27 -13.71
N ILE A 996 -39.51 29.17 -12.99
CA ILE A 996 -39.93 27.93 -12.32
C ILE A 996 -40.12 26.82 -13.35
N ARG A 997 -40.85 27.08 -14.44
CA ARG A 997 -41.08 26.12 -15.52
C ARG A 997 -39.77 25.62 -16.13
N LYS A 998 -38.86 26.52 -16.52
CA LYS A 998 -37.56 26.14 -17.07
C LYS A 998 -36.73 25.30 -16.10
N THR A 999 -36.80 25.61 -14.81
CA THR A 999 -36.10 24.85 -13.77
C THR A 999 -36.67 23.44 -13.63
N LEU A 1000 -37.99 23.29 -13.60
CA LEU A 1000 -38.66 21.98 -13.55
C LEU A 1000 -38.34 21.17 -14.81
N GLN A 1001 -38.52 21.75 -16.00
CA GLN A 1001 -38.26 21.07 -17.27
C GLN A 1001 -36.81 20.60 -17.40
N ARG A 1002 -35.84 21.43 -16.96
CA ARG A 1002 -34.44 21.00 -16.90
C ARG A 1002 -34.25 19.83 -15.94
N ARG A 1003 -34.83 19.87 -14.74
CA ARG A 1003 -34.72 18.77 -13.76
C ARG A 1003 -35.34 17.46 -14.28
N LEU A 1004 -36.46 17.53 -15.00
CA LEU A 1004 -37.08 16.37 -15.64
C LEU A 1004 -36.21 15.82 -16.79
N SER A 1005 -35.65 16.70 -17.62
CA SER A 1005 -34.69 16.27 -18.67
C SER A 1005 -33.44 15.62 -18.07
N ASP A 1006 -32.88 16.20 -17.01
CA ASP A 1006 -31.72 15.66 -16.31
C ASP A 1006 -32.05 14.29 -15.68
N HIS A 1007 -33.29 14.08 -15.21
CA HIS A 1007 -33.79 12.79 -14.75
C HIS A 1007 -33.79 11.75 -15.87
N ASP A 1008 -34.38 12.05 -17.03
CA ASP A 1008 -34.44 11.13 -18.17
C ASP A 1008 -33.04 10.70 -18.63
N ASP A 1009 -32.08 11.63 -18.64
CA ASP A 1009 -30.69 11.35 -18.98
C ASP A 1009 -29.99 10.47 -17.93
N ALA A 1010 -30.34 10.66 -16.65
CA ALA A 1010 -29.85 9.81 -15.57
C ALA A 1010 -30.43 8.39 -15.65
N VAL A 1011 -31.72 8.22 -15.97
CA VAL A 1011 -32.35 6.90 -16.20
C VAL A 1011 -31.59 6.14 -17.30
N LYS A 1012 -31.38 6.76 -18.46
CA LYS A 1012 -30.63 6.13 -19.57
C LYS A 1012 -29.21 5.75 -19.18
N SER A 1013 -28.54 6.60 -18.39
CA SER A 1013 -27.18 6.33 -17.90
C SER A 1013 -27.15 5.13 -16.95
N TRP A 1014 -28.16 5.01 -16.08
CA TRP A 1014 -28.33 3.89 -15.16
C TRP A 1014 -28.60 2.57 -15.90
N GLU A 1015 -29.54 2.59 -16.85
CA GLU A 1015 -29.84 1.46 -17.74
C GLU A 1015 -28.60 1.02 -18.54
N ALA A 1016 -27.81 1.98 -19.04
CA ALA A 1016 -26.59 1.68 -19.76
C ALA A 1016 -25.54 0.98 -18.90
N ILE A 1017 -25.38 1.35 -17.62
CA ILE A 1017 -24.44 0.66 -16.71
C ILE A 1017 -24.90 -0.79 -16.48
N GLY A 1018 -26.16 -0.99 -16.10
CA GLY A 1018 -26.71 -2.32 -15.85
C GLY A 1018 -26.66 -3.21 -17.10
N GLY A 1019 -27.10 -2.69 -18.24
CA GLY A 1019 -27.09 -3.40 -19.53
C GLY A 1019 -25.68 -3.76 -20.02
N ASN A 1020 -24.70 -2.85 -19.88
CA ASN A 1020 -23.31 -3.13 -20.25
C ASN A 1020 -22.65 -4.19 -19.36
N LEU A 1021 -22.99 -4.22 -18.07
CA LEU A 1021 -22.50 -5.27 -17.17
C LEU A 1021 -23.11 -6.63 -17.56
N ASP A 1022 -24.42 -6.68 -17.79
CA ASP A 1022 -25.11 -7.91 -18.18
C ASP A 1022 -24.57 -8.48 -19.51
N ALA A 1023 -24.33 -7.62 -20.50
CA ALA A 1023 -23.73 -8.02 -21.77
C ALA A 1023 -22.34 -8.62 -21.60
N LYS A 1024 -21.46 -7.98 -20.80
CA LYS A 1024 -20.12 -8.50 -20.51
C LYS A 1024 -20.14 -9.82 -19.75
N MET A 1025 -21.12 -10.00 -18.86
CA MET A 1025 -21.36 -11.28 -18.19
C MET A 1025 -21.70 -12.36 -19.23
N GLY A 1026 -22.61 -12.05 -20.16
CA GLY A 1026 -22.96 -12.90 -21.30
C GLY A 1026 -21.76 -13.32 -22.16
N GLU A 1027 -20.86 -12.38 -22.46
CA GLU A 1027 -19.63 -12.65 -23.23
C GLU A 1027 -18.66 -13.59 -22.48
N ALA A 1028 -18.62 -13.53 -21.15
CA ALA A 1028 -17.71 -14.33 -20.33
C ALA A 1028 -18.22 -15.75 -20.04
N ILE A 1029 -19.54 -15.95 -19.94
CA ILE A 1029 -20.18 -17.23 -19.58
C ILE A 1029 -19.66 -18.43 -20.40
N PRO A 1030 -19.58 -18.39 -21.76
CA PRO A 1030 -19.13 -19.54 -22.54
C PRO A 1030 -17.72 -20.00 -22.17
N LYS A 1031 -16.86 -19.08 -21.73
CA LYS A 1031 -15.51 -19.39 -21.28
C LYS A 1031 -15.51 -20.06 -19.91
N TRP A 1032 -16.35 -19.61 -18.98
CA TRP A 1032 -16.50 -20.18 -17.65
C TRP A 1032 -17.12 -21.59 -17.71
N GLU A 1033 -18.13 -21.81 -18.56
CA GLU A 1033 -18.74 -23.12 -18.76
C GLU A 1033 -17.74 -24.17 -19.29
N ARG A 1034 -16.86 -23.77 -20.22
CA ARG A 1034 -15.77 -24.63 -20.70
C ARG A 1034 -14.80 -25.02 -19.58
N ARG A 1035 -14.50 -24.10 -18.66
CA ARG A 1035 -13.63 -24.38 -17.50
C ARG A 1035 -14.31 -25.32 -16.51
N ALA A 1036 -15.56 -25.04 -16.15
CA ALA A 1036 -16.36 -25.88 -15.25
C ALA A 1036 -16.45 -27.32 -15.79
N THR A 1037 -16.72 -27.48 -17.09
CA THR A 1037 -16.77 -28.80 -17.75
C THR A 1037 -15.42 -29.51 -17.66
N LYS A 1038 -14.32 -28.81 -17.98
CA LYS A 1038 -12.97 -29.38 -17.93
C LYS A 1038 -12.57 -29.84 -16.52
N LEU A 1039 -12.98 -29.10 -15.48
CA LEU A 1039 -12.73 -29.47 -14.10
C LEU A 1039 -13.59 -30.66 -13.66
N ALA A 1040 -14.87 -30.68 -14.03
CA ALA A 1040 -15.75 -31.82 -13.75
C ALA A 1040 -15.22 -33.13 -14.36
N THR A 1041 -14.71 -33.10 -15.61
CA THR A 1041 -14.09 -34.28 -16.25
C THR A 1041 -12.81 -34.72 -15.56
N LYS A 1042 -12.03 -33.80 -14.97
CA LYS A 1042 -10.83 -34.14 -14.21
C LYS A 1042 -11.16 -34.76 -12.85
N GLN A 1043 -12.21 -34.30 -12.19
CA GLN A 1043 -12.63 -34.80 -10.87
C GLN A 1043 -13.33 -36.15 -10.98
N ASN A 1044 -14.05 -36.39 -12.07
CA ASN A 1044 -14.70 -37.66 -12.39
C ASN A 1044 -14.22 -38.17 -13.75
N PRO A 1045 -12.98 -38.70 -13.84
CA PRO A 1045 -12.52 -39.33 -15.07
C PRO A 1045 -13.47 -40.48 -15.41
N PRO A 1046 -13.90 -40.63 -16.68
CA PRO A 1046 -14.83 -41.69 -17.06
C PRO A 1046 -14.25 -43.04 -16.62
N THR A 1047 -15.01 -43.78 -15.82
CA THR A 1047 -14.69 -45.15 -15.44
C THR A 1047 -14.43 -45.91 -16.73
N GLN A 1048 -13.21 -46.40 -16.93
CA GLN A 1048 -12.95 -47.32 -18.03
C GLN A 1048 -13.94 -48.47 -17.87
N ALA A 1049 -14.83 -48.61 -18.85
CA ALA A 1049 -15.61 -49.82 -18.98
C ALA A 1049 -14.60 -50.97 -19.04
N VAL A 1050 -14.58 -51.80 -17.99
CA VAL A 1050 -13.96 -53.11 -18.06
C VAL A 1050 -14.85 -53.90 -19.03
N GLU A 1051 -14.51 -53.86 -20.31
CA GLU A 1051 -15.02 -54.80 -21.29
C GLU A 1051 -14.37 -56.15 -21.02
N GLU A 1052 -15.21 -57.15 -20.68
CA GLU A 1052 -14.89 -58.58 -20.68
C GLU A 1052 -14.54 -59.11 -22.08
#